data_AF-A0A3N4Z9B4-F1
#
_entry.id   AF-A0A3N4Z9B4-F1
#
_cell.length_a   1.000
_cell.length_b   1.000
_cell.length_c   1.000
_cell.angle_alpha   90.00
_cell.angle_beta   90.00
_cell.angle_gamma   90.00
#
_symmetry.space_group_name_H-M   'P 1'
#
loop_
_entity.id
_entity.type
_entity.pdbx_description
1 polymer ?
#
loop_
_entity_poly.entity_id
_entity_poly.type
_entity_poly.pdbx_seq_one_letter_code
_entity_poly.pdbx_strand_id
1 'polypeptide(L)'
;MNRFRKVVPVGAVAVAGLLLPMVTVPPAAAVVGAEDTAHAFTARLDIGSGQRACGASLVDPDWVLTAASCFADDPELGLEVPTGQPALATTATIGRTDLTTTGGEEREIVELVPHESRDLVLGRLARPVSSVSPVALATSAPAPGEQLTLPGYGRTADEWAPLHLHAGTFAVDSVTADEVALTGQDGAAVCAGDTGGPAVRGSGSAVELVAVNSRSWQGGCFGIDEAETRTGAVDTRVDDLGDWVADTAGAPEITDFNCDGIADVAIADPDATVGGDARAGLVRVIYGGGQGSVEISQDSPGVAGGSEPNDRFGYSLATYDRNLDGCTDLVVGTPYEHLSGASDTGWVEVIHGDRDGLTHGPADVTYRQGHGDGSLLASAEEDGDVMGHSLAAGHTGDGTPWLLIGIPGEDLRGEVDGGSTIYIQGDRPSKAVHQDIEGISGGVEEGDRFGTAVAGDSNFIVIGTPNEAIGSAADAGLVHVLSHDLRSDGRPTQVAAFHEDTPGVNGAVETDDAFGAAVDVVEYRPEGAAAATDSILAVGSPGESLYKEGTEIERLGAGRVLTFHVTAGGTWSQIGDIGQQKPGVAGGVETDDHFGAEVVVANTAPREVGTPATMLLAVGVPDEDLESQPDTGAVQVFSLWGAPGDRDRWIQAGSYGLPGTPGADERLGNVLTATGDHLYLGMPNGPSAYGAVHALPWANLAVGADLPVTSYQPGTGGLPAAGVSFGSAIG
;
A
#
# COMPACT_ATOMS: atom_id res chain seq x y z
N MET A 1 78.00 37.49 -12.94
CA MET A 1 79.43 37.82 -12.74
C MET A 1 80.18 36.54 -12.41
N ASN A 2 81.23 36.21 -13.19
CA ASN A 2 82.48 35.47 -12.85
C ASN A 2 82.43 34.39 -11.73
N ARG A 3 82.96 33.16 -11.84
CA ARG A 3 84.09 32.62 -12.62
C ARG A 3 84.22 31.09 -12.35
N PHE A 4 84.37 30.30 -13.41
CA PHE A 4 85.40 29.28 -13.71
C PHE A 4 86.06 28.33 -12.67
N ARG A 5 86.20 27.06 -13.15
CA ARG A 5 87.26 25.99 -13.00
C ARG A 5 86.93 24.79 -12.08
N LYS A 6 86.80 23.55 -12.60
CA LYS A 6 87.83 22.53 -13.02
C LYS A 6 88.72 22.09 -11.82
N VAL A 7 89.07 20.81 -11.49
CA VAL A 7 89.04 19.46 -12.11
C VAL A 7 89.71 18.44 -11.12
N VAL A 8 89.19 17.20 -10.97
CA VAL A 8 89.89 15.85 -10.93
C VAL A 8 90.58 15.40 -9.58
N PRO A 9 90.89 14.09 -9.34
CA PRO A 9 90.15 13.12 -8.50
C PRO A 9 91.03 12.44 -7.39
N VAL A 10 90.50 11.55 -6.55
CA VAL A 10 91.29 10.46 -5.90
C VAL A 10 90.33 9.32 -5.53
N GLY A 11 90.71 8.07 -5.82
CA GLY A 11 89.92 6.87 -5.53
C GLY A 11 90.38 6.06 -4.31
N ALA A 12 89.69 4.92 -4.13
CA ALA A 12 89.87 3.83 -3.16
C ALA A 12 89.37 4.15 -1.74
N VAL A 13 88.66 3.28 -1.01
CA VAL A 13 88.85 1.84 -0.80
C VAL A 13 87.50 1.19 -0.44
N ALA A 14 87.23 -0.01 -0.97
CA ALA A 14 86.11 -0.84 -0.55
C ALA A 14 86.40 -1.52 0.80
N VAL A 15 85.52 -1.33 1.78
CA VAL A 15 85.42 -2.15 2.99
C VAL A 15 84.03 -2.76 3.01
N ALA A 16 83.96 -4.07 2.81
CA ALA A 16 82.73 -4.85 2.93
C ALA A 16 82.37 -4.99 4.42
N GLY A 17 81.42 -4.18 4.89
CA GLY A 17 80.75 -4.35 6.17
C GLY A 17 79.42 -5.09 5.96
N LEU A 18 79.31 -6.28 6.54
CA LEU A 18 78.04 -6.99 6.69
C LEU A 18 77.07 -6.11 7.50
N LEU A 19 76.10 -5.48 6.84
CA LEU A 19 74.94 -4.86 7.47
C LEU A 19 73.80 -5.86 7.39
N LEU A 20 73.43 -6.43 8.54
CA LEU A 20 72.14 -7.08 8.71
C LEU A 20 71.04 -6.06 8.38
N PRO A 21 70.05 -6.39 7.54
CA PRO A 21 68.87 -5.54 7.41
C PRO A 21 68.14 -5.59 8.75
N MET A 22 68.13 -4.48 9.49
CA MET A 22 67.07 -4.26 10.46
C MET A 22 65.79 -4.18 9.66
N VAL A 23 65.01 -5.26 9.69
CA VAL A 23 63.61 -5.23 9.32
C VAL A 23 62.95 -4.34 10.35
N THR A 24 62.78 -3.06 10.03
CA THR A 24 61.79 -2.23 10.70
C THR A 24 60.44 -2.82 10.29
N VAL A 25 59.88 -3.68 11.14
CA VAL A 25 58.48 -4.03 11.06
C VAL A 25 57.75 -2.70 11.25
N PRO A 26 57.00 -2.17 10.25
CA PRO A 26 56.12 -1.04 10.53
C PRO A 26 55.20 -1.45 11.69
N PRO A 27 54.83 -0.54 12.60
CA PRO A 27 53.75 -0.86 13.53
C PRO A 27 52.59 -1.42 12.71
N ALA A 28 52.09 -2.59 13.09
CA ALA A 28 50.89 -3.15 12.49
C ALA A 28 49.79 -2.09 12.70
N ALA A 29 49.39 -1.44 11.62
CA ALA A 29 48.16 -0.65 11.64
C ALA A 29 47.04 -1.66 11.94
N ALA A 30 46.32 -1.44 13.04
CA ALA A 30 45.06 -2.13 13.25
C ALA A 30 44.11 -1.61 12.17
N VAL A 31 43.85 -2.41 11.15
CA VAL A 31 42.94 -2.06 10.05
C VAL A 31 41.58 -2.60 10.43
N VAL A 32 40.66 -1.73 10.84
CA VAL A 32 39.24 -2.11 10.95
C VAL A 32 38.56 -1.66 9.67
N GLY A 33 38.66 -2.52 8.65
CA GLY A 33 37.99 -2.47 7.35
C GLY A 33 38.66 -1.62 6.26
N ALA A 34 38.62 -2.10 5.01
CA ALA A 34 38.93 -1.29 3.83
C ALA A 34 37.65 -0.63 3.31
N GLU A 35 37.76 0.54 2.69
CA GLU A 35 36.63 1.20 2.02
C GLU A 35 35.93 0.24 1.04
N ASP A 36 34.61 0.23 1.07
CA ASP A 36 33.78 -0.71 0.34
C ASP A 36 32.72 0.02 -0.48
N THR A 37 32.60 -0.38 -1.74
CA THR A 37 31.59 0.13 -2.68
C THR A 37 30.75 -1.00 -3.30
N ALA A 38 30.98 -2.25 -2.90
CA ALA A 38 30.38 -3.44 -3.51
C ALA A 38 29.06 -3.83 -2.86
N HIS A 39 28.84 -3.48 -1.59
CA HIS A 39 27.69 -3.90 -0.79
C HIS A 39 26.70 -2.74 -0.55
N ALA A 40 26.24 -2.09 -1.61
CA ALA A 40 25.36 -0.92 -1.56
C ALA A 40 23.99 -1.18 -0.90
N PHE A 41 23.56 -2.44 -0.76
CA PHE A 41 22.39 -2.83 0.04
C PHE A 41 22.59 -2.66 1.55
N THR A 42 23.82 -2.44 2.01
CA THR A 42 24.13 -2.14 3.41
C THR A 42 23.64 -0.74 3.75
N ALA A 43 22.67 -0.67 4.65
CA ALA A 43 22.07 0.56 5.10
C ALA A 43 22.70 1.04 6.40
N ARG A 44 22.75 2.36 6.57
CA ARG A 44 23.00 3.00 7.87
C ARG A 44 21.68 3.45 8.45
N LEU A 45 21.39 3.04 9.67
CA LEU A 45 20.26 3.51 10.45
C LEU A 45 20.69 4.66 11.36
N ASP A 46 19.93 5.75 11.33
CA ASP A 46 19.96 6.82 12.32
C ASP A 46 18.67 6.78 13.16
N ILE A 47 18.78 6.36 14.42
CA ILE A 47 17.65 6.14 15.31
C ILE A 47 17.60 7.28 16.33
N GLY A 48 16.44 7.95 16.42
CA GLY A 48 16.18 9.04 17.36
C GLY A 48 16.95 10.32 17.06
N SER A 49 17.22 10.62 15.78
CA SER A 49 17.95 11.81 15.33
C SER A 49 19.36 11.93 15.94
N GLY A 50 20.18 10.90 15.76
CA GLY A 50 21.56 10.83 16.22
C GLY A 50 21.75 10.19 17.59
N GLN A 51 20.70 9.64 18.20
CA GLN A 51 20.81 8.97 19.50
C GLN A 51 21.52 7.62 19.41
N ARG A 52 21.24 6.86 18.35
CA ARG A 52 21.86 5.55 18.09
C ARG A 52 22.07 5.37 16.59
N ALA A 53 23.18 4.72 16.24
CA ALA A 53 23.47 4.31 14.88
C ALA A 53 23.59 2.79 14.83
N CYS A 54 23.01 2.20 13.80
CA CYS A 54 23.08 0.77 13.50
C CYS A 54 23.31 0.53 12.00
N GLY A 55 23.68 -0.70 11.66
CA GLY A 55 23.63 -1.20 10.29
C GLY A 55 22.28 -1.87 9.99
N ALA A 56 21.98 -2.07 8.72
CA ALA A 56 20.89 -2.92 8.25
C ALA A 56 21.21 -3.43 6.83
N SER A 57 20.38 -4.33 6.32
CA SER A 57 20.48 -4.87 4.97
C SER A 57 19.16 -4.73 4.23
N LEU A 58 19.15 -4.12 3.05
CA LEU A 58 17.97 -4.15 2.18
C LEU A 58 17.73 -5.58 1.70
N VAL A 59 16.64 -6.22 2.15
CA VAL A 59 16.28 -7.61 1.82
C VAL A 59 15.08 -7.71 0.89
N ASP A 60 14.33 -6.62 0.76
CA ASP A 60 13.21 -6.42 -0.15
C ASP A 60 13.13 -4.91 -0.49
N PRO A 61 12.57 -4.46 -1.63
CA PRO A 61 12.44 -3.03 -1.93
C PRO A 61 11.81 -2.19 -0.81
N ASP A 62 10.92 -2.78 -0.03
CA ASP A 62 10.20 -2.11 1.06
C ASP A 62 10.76 -2.44 2.45
N TRP A 63 11.72 -3.36 2.56
CA TRP A 63 12.16 -3.87 3.87
C TRP A 63 13.66 -3.95 4.04
N VAL A 64 14.12 -3.47 5.19
CA VAL A 64 15.47 -3.71 5.70
C VAL A 64 15.43 -4.72 6.85
N LEU A 65 16.42 -5.62 6.90
CA LEU A 65 16.64 -6.52 8.03
C LEU A 65 17.78 -5.98 8.91
N THR A 66 17.53 -5.89 10.22
CA THR A 66 18.51 -5.45 11.21
C THR A 66 18.33 -6.20 12.54
N ALA A 67 19.12 -5.85 13.55
CA ALA A 67 19.06 -6.47 14.88
C ALA A 67 17.97 -5.83 15.74
N ALA A 68 17.20 -6.64 16.47
CA ALA A 68 16.17 -6.14 17.41
C ALA A 68 16.80 -5.28 18.53
N SER A 69 18.02 -5.59 18.93
CA SER A 69 18.83 -4.83 19.87
C SER A 69 19.06 -3.36 19.46
N CYS A 70 18.90 -3.01 18.18
CA CYS A 70 18.94 -1.63 17.71
C CYS A 70 17.74 -0.80 18.18
N PHE A 71 16.58 -1.43 18.40
CA PHE A 71 15.33 -0.77 18.80
C PHE A 71 14.92 -1.06 20.23
N ALA A 72 15.53 -2.05 20.88
CA ALA A 72 15.32 -2.30 22.30
C ALA A 72 15.77 -1.10 23.16
N ASP A 73 14.97 -0.77 24.18
CA ASP A 73 15.26 0.30 25.15
C ASP A 73 16.63 0.09 25.83
N ASP A 74 16.84 -1.13 26.33
CA ASP A 74 18.10 -1.56 26.93
C ASP A 74 18.42 -3.00 26.47
N PRO A 75 19.24 -3.17 25.41
CA PRO A 75 19.57 -4.47 24.85
C PRO A 75 20.40 -5.36 25.80
N GLU A 76 20.97 -4.82 26.88
CA GLU A 76 21.61 -5.63 27.93
C GLU A 76 20.58 -6.30 28.86
N LEU A 77 19.38 -5.73 28.96
CA LEU A 77 18.29 -6.22 29.82
C LEU A 77 17.26 -7.07 29.05
N GLY A 78 16.99 -6.75 27.78
CA GLY A 78 16.03 -7.47 26.95
C GLY A 78 16.01 -7.00 25.50
N LEU A 79 15.52 -7.86 24.61
CA LEU A 79 15.39 -7.58 23.18
C LEU A 79 13.92 -7.38 22.76
N GLU A 80 13.05 -7.07 23.71
CA GLU A 80 11.64 -6.84 23.42
C GLU A 80 11.48 -5.55 22.62
N VAL A 81 10.88 -5.69 21.44
CA VAL A 81 10.53 -4.61 20.51
C VAL A 81 9.07 -4.86 20.12
N PRO A 82 8.14 -3.90 20.32
CA PRO A 82 6.77 -4.04 19.83
C PRO A 82 6.72 -4.08 18.30
N THR A 83 5.74 -4.80 17.76
CA THR A 83 5.34 -4.62 16.35
C THR A 83 4.72 -3.23 16.17
N GLY A 84 4.81 -2.66 14.97
CA GLY A 84 4.24 -1.36 14.62
C GLY A 84 5.30 -0.26 14.55
N GLN A 85 4.87 1.00 14.67
CA GLN A 85 5.74 2.16 14.42
C GLN A 85 6.95 2.23 15.39
N PRO A 86 8.19 2.49 14.92
CA PRO A 86 9.36 2.55 15.80
C PRO A 86 9.25 3.63 16.88
N ALA A 87 9.50 3.29 18.15
CA ALA A 87 9.39 4.25 19.27
C ALA A 87 10.13 5.59 19.04
N LEU A 88 11.28 5.54 18.35
CA LEU A 88 12.05 6.70 17.91
C LEU A 88 12.05 6.79 16.38
N ALA A 89 11.85 8.00 15.85
CA ALA A 89 11.99 8.29 14.42
C ALA A 89 13.33 7.74 13.91
N THR A 90 13.29 7.03 12.78
CA THR A 90 14.43 6.25 12.30
C THR A 90 14.59 6.40 10.80
N THR A 91 15.72 6.95 10.38
CA THR A 91 16.06 7.08 8.96
C THR A 91 17.04 5.98 8.54
N ALA A 92 16.70 5.24 7.50
CA ALA A 92 17.61 4.35 6.79
C ALA A 92 18.22 5.06 5.58
N THR A 93 19.55 5.06 5.49
CA THR A 93 20.30 5.51 4.30
C THR A 93 20.82 4.30 3.54
N ILE A 94 20.32 4.06 2.32
CA ILE A 94 20.60 2.88 1.49
C ILE A 94 21.29 3.31 0.19
N GLY A 95 22.21 2.50 -0.34
CA GLY A 95 22.88 2.79 -1.62
C GLY A 95 23.92 3.91 -1.57
N ARG A 96 24.19 4.48 -0.40
CA ARG A 96 25.12 5.60 -0.22
C ARG A 96 26.39 5.16 0.52
N THR A 97 27.36 4.66 -0.22
CA THR A 97 28.64 4.19 0.37
C THR A 97 29.57 5.31 0.82
N ASP A 98 29.36 6.55 0.34
CA ASP A 98 29.99 7.77 0.85
C ASP A 98 28.89 8.74 1.32
N LEU A 99 28.75 8.85 2.63
CA LEU A 99 27.74 9.66 3.32
C LEU A 99 27.96 11.18 3.20
N THR A 100 29.08 11.61 2.60
CA THR A 100 29.28 13.02 2.24
C THR A 100 28.58 13.42 0.95
N THR A 101 28.10 12.43 0.19
CA THR A 101 27.37 12.63 -1.06
C THR A 101 25.85 12.58 -0.85
N THR A 102 25.10 12.91 -1.89
CA THR A 102 23.64 12.79 -1.93
C THR A 102 23.18 11.59 -2.77
N GLY A 103 24.08 10.64 -3.05
CA GLY A 103 23.72 9.41 -3.78
C GLY A 103 22.88 8.47 -2.92
N GLY A 104 22.33 7.41 -3.51
CA GLY A 104 21.46 6.48 -2.80
C GLY A 104 20.13 7.10 -2.39
N GLU A 105 19.47 6.49 -1.41
CA GLU A 105 18.11 6.79 -1.01
C GLU A 105 17.99 6.86 0.51
N GLU A 106 17.29 7.87 1.01
CA GLU A 106 16.90 7.98 2.42
C GLU A 106 15.42 7.63 2.55
N ARG A 107 15.10 6.82 3.56
CA ARG A 107 13.74 6.38 3.88
C ARG A 107 13.56 6.39 5.38
N GLU A 108 12.41 6.84 5.86
CA GLU A 108 12.01 6.55 7.24
C GLU A 108 11.65 5.06 7.34
N ILE A 109 11.99 4.45 8.47
CA ILE A 109 11.45 3.16 8.89
C ILE A 109 10.16 3.48 9.65
N VAL A 110 9.06 2.91 9.19
CA VAL A 110 7.72 3.28 9.64
C VAL A 110 7.00 2.13 10.33
N GLU A 111 7.51 0.91 10.23
CA GLU A 111 6.98 -0.26 10.92
C GLU A 111 8.12 -1.20 11.29
N LEU A 112 8.02 -1.84 12.45
CA LEU A 112 8.90 -2.90 12.91
C LEU A 112 8.11 -4.20 13.02
N VAL A 113 8.69 -5.29 12.50
CA VAL A 113 8.19 -6.66 12.68
C VAL A 113 9.32 -7.48 13.31
N PRO A 114 9.33 -7.68 14.64
CA PRO A 114 10.37 -8.42 15.34
C PRO A 114 10.24 -9.93 15.08
N HIS A 115 11.38 -10.62 14.99
CA HIS A 115 11.37 -12.08 15.00
C HIS A 115 11.06 -12.61 16.40
N GLU A 116 10.26 -13.67 16.51
CA GLU A 116 9.74 -14.18 17.80
C GLU A 116 10.82 -14.63 18.80
N SER A 117 12.01 -15.00 18.32
CA SER A 117 13.02 -15.70 19.14
C SER A 117 14.47 -15.30 18.85
N ARG A 118 14.72 -14.42 17.88
CA ARG A 118 16.07 -14.06 17.42
C ARG A 118 16.28 -12.56 17.54
N ASP A 119 17.54 -12.13 17.68
CA ASP A 119 17.92 -10.70 17.68
C ASP A 119 17.80 -10.12 16.26
N LEU A 120 16.59 -10.09 15.73
CA LEU A 120 16.26 -9.68 14.37
C LEU A 120 14.92 -8.94 14.35
N VAL A 121 14.86 -7.92 13.51
CA VAL A 121 13.65 -7.18 13.22
C VAL A 121 13.69 -6.73 11.76
N LEU A 122 12.55 -6.89 11.09
CA LEU A 122 12.31 -6.28 9.78
C LEU A 122 11.78 -4.87 10.00
N GLY A 123 12.33 -3.90 9.28
CA GLY A 123 11.85 -2.52 9.26
C GLY A 123 11.26 -2.16 7.91
N ARG A 124 9.96 -1.84 7.85
CA ARG A 124 9.31 -1.37 6.62
C ARG A 124 9.73 0.06 6.34
N LEU A 125 10.10 0.33 5.09
CA LEU A 125 10.44 1.64 4.61
C LEU A 125 9.17 2.39 4.21
N ALA A 126 9.13 3.69 4.48
CA ALA A 126 7.98 4.53 4.12
C ALA A 126 7.63 4.48 2.62
N ARG A 127 8.61 4.17 1.77
CA ARG A 127 8.46 3.97 0.32
C ARG A 127 9.51 3.00 -0.22
N PRO A 128 9.23 2.29 -1.34
CA PRO A 128 10.17 1.38 -1.96
C PRO A 128 11.50 2.04 -2.33
N VAL A 129 12.58 1.25 -2.27
CA VAL A 129 13.91 1.56 -2.82
C VAL A 129 14.05 0.84 -4.16
N SER A 130 14.26 1.61 -5.23
CA SER A 130 14.32 1.06 -6.60
C SER A 130 15.71 1.13 -7.23
N SER A 131 16.62 1.96 -6.69
CA SER A 131 17.97 2.13 -7.25
C SER A 131 18.99 1.08 -6.77
N VAL A 132 18.63 0.27 -5.76
CA VAL A 132 19.51 -0.71 -5.13
C VAL A 132 18.83 -2.08 -5.15
N SER A 133 19.52 -3.10 -5.65
CA SER A 133 19.03 -4.47 -5.60
C SER A 133 19.13 -5.01 -4.15
N PRO A 134 18.05 -5.58 -3.59
CA PRO A 134 18.11 -6.24 -2.29
C PRO A 134 19.08 -7.44 -2.29
N VAL A 135 19.66 -7.74 -1.13
CA VAL A 135 20.51 -8.92 -0.94
C VAL A 135 19.65 -10.15 -0.67
N ALA A 136 19.92 -11.24 -1.38
CA ALA A 136 19.24 -12.51 -1.13
C ALA A 136 19.73 -13.12 0.19
N LEU A 137 18.82 -13.72 0.96
CA LEU A 137 19.20 -14.54 2.12
C LEU A 137 19.91 -15.80 1.64
N ALA A 138 20.97 -16.19 2.35
CA ALA A 138 21.60 -17.49 2.17
C ALA A 138 20.56 -18.58 2.45
N THR A 139 20.67 -19.73 1.78
CA THR A 139 19.78 -20.89 2.01
C THR A 139 20.49 -22.05 2.71
N SER A 140 21.73 -21.81 3.15
CA SER A 140 22.55 -22.81 3.84
C SER A 140 23.36 -22.18 4.96
N ALA A 141 23.45 -22.89 6.08
CA ALA A 141 24.25 -22.48 7.22
C ALA A 141 25.72 -22.24 6.81
N PRO A 142 26.41 -21.27 7.43
CA PRO A 142 27.85 -21.13 7.25
C PRO A 142 28.59 -22.37 7.79
N ALA A 143 29.80 -22.61 7.28
CA ALA A 143 30.65 -23.70 7.76
C ALA A 143 31.81 -23.18 8.63
N PRO A 144 32.23 -23.89 9.70
CA PRO A 144 33.45 -23.55 10.43
C PRO A 144 34.66 -23.44 9.48
N GLY A 145 35.40 -22.33 9.59
CA GLY A 145 36.51 -21.94 8.73
C GLY A 145 36.11 -21.22 7.43
N GLU A 146 34.82 -21.04 7.16
CA GLU A 146 34.35 -20.17 6.08
C GLU A 146 34.72 -18.71 6.37
N GLN A 147 35.04 -17.96 5.31
CA GLN A 147 35.38 -16.55 5.38
C GLN A 147 34.18 -15.71 4.95
N LEU A 148 33.67 -14.88 5.85
CA LEU A 148 32.59 -13.93 5.60
C LEU A 148 33.14 -12.51 5.50
N THR A 149 32.46 -11.67 4.71
CA THR A 149 32.73 -10.23 4.61
C THR A 149 31.65 -9.47 5.36
N LEU A 150 32.03 -8.58 6.26
CA LEU A 150 31.09 -7.78 7.05
C LEU A 150 31.28 -6.30 6.68
N PRO A 151 30.44 -5.74 5.78
CA PRO A 151 30.42 -4.32 5.51
C PRO A 151 29.59 -3.56 6.56
N GLY A 152 30.00 -2.32 6.89
CA GLY A 152 29.35 -1.51 7.90
C GLY A 152 29.79 -0.05 7.92
N TYR A 153 29.10 0.73 8.75
CA TYR A 153 29.38 2.15 9.04
C TYR A 153 29.74 2.38 10.52
N GLY A 154 29.97 1.30 11.27
CA GLY A 154 30.39 1.36 12.66
C GLY A 154 31.79 1.96 12.80
N ARG A 155 32.25 2.13 14.04
CA ARG A 155 33.56 2.73 14.31
C ARG A 155 34.68 1.94 13.63
N THR A 156 35.73 2.63 13.18
CA THR A 156 37.00 1.96 12.84
C THR A 156 37.96 2.00 14.02
N ALA A 157 39.23 1.61 13.83
CA ALA A 157 40.28 1.79 14.83
C ALA A 157 40.57 3.26 15.14
N ASP A 158 40.41 4.14 14.14
CA ASP A 158 40.88 5.52 14.18
C ASP A 158 39.75 6.56 14.09
N GLU A 159 38.52 6.14 13.78
CA GLU A 159 37.39 7.03 13.52
C GLU A 159 36.13 6.65 14.32
N TRP A 160 35.54 7.65 15.00
CA TRP A 160 34.35 7.48 15.83
C TRP A 160 33.04 7.35 15.04
N ALA A 161 32.96 7.93 13.85
CA ALA A 161 31.76 7.91 13.01
C ALA A 161 32.17 7.98 11.53
N PRO A 162 32.57 6.85 10.94
CA PRO A 162 32.98 6.79 9.54
C PRO A 162 31.90 7.29 8.59
N LEU A 163 32.33 8.09 7.61
CA LEU A 163 31.46 8.58 6.55
C LEU A 163 31.47 7.68 5.31
N HIS A 164 32.35 6.68 5.27
CA HIS A 164 32.45 5.73 4.17
C HIS A 164 32.13 4.32 4.66
N LEU A 165 31.38 3.58 3.83
CA LEU A 165 31.19 2.15 4.03
C LEU A 165 32.55 1.47 3.99
N HIS A 166 32.78 0.55 4.92
CA HIS A 166 34.01 -0.23 4.98
C HIS A 166 33.68 -1.68 5.34
N ALA A 167 34.58 -2.60 5.01
CA ALA A 167 34.35 -4.02 5.22
C ALA A 167 35.57 -4.75 5.78
N GLY A 168 35.31 -5.68 6.71
CA GLY A 168 36.30 -6.58 7.30
C GLY A 168 36.03 -8.05 6.92
N THR A 169 37.06 -8.89 7.00
CA THR A 169 36.93 -10.34 6.78
C THR A 169 36.92 -11.07 8.12
N PHE A 170 36.01 -12.03 8.28
CA PHE A 170 35.81 -12.80 9.50
C PHE A 170 35.81 -14.30 9.20
N ALA A 171 36.46 -15.09 10.05
CA ALA A 171 36.41 -16.54 9.98
C ALA A 171 35.29 -17.07 10.88
N VAL A 172 34.53 -18.04 10.38
CA VAL A 172 33.50 -18.73 11.16
C VAL A 172 34.16 -19.70 12.14
N ASP A 173 33.97 -19.50 13.44
CA ASP A 173 34.52 -20.38 14.48
C ASP A 173 33.59 -21.55 14.78
N SER A 174 32.30 -21.24 14.98
CA SER A 174 31.28 -22.23 15.32
C SER A 174 29.89 -21.74 14.95
N VAL A 175 28.97 -22.69 14.79
CA VAL A 175 27.60 -22.44 14.33
C VAL A 175 26.65 -23.18 15.26
N THR A 176 25.66 -22.47 15.81
CA THR A 176 24.56 -23.02 16.60
C THR A 176 23.27 -22.97 15.78
N ALA A 177 22.11 -23.30 16.37
CA ALA A 177 20.83 -23.23 15.67
C ALA A 177 20.50 -21.83 15.15
N ASP A 178 20.78 -20.79 15.94
CA ASP A 178 20.35 -19.41 15.65
C ASP A 178 21.52 -18.44 15.48
N GLU A 179 22.74 -18.84 15.84
CA GLU A 179 23.89 -17.94 15.90
C GLU A 179 25.13 -18.51 15.19
N VAL A 180 26.00 -17.60 14.77
CA VAL A 180 27.34 -17.88 14.29
C VAL A 180 28.35 -17.09 15.10
N ALA A 181 29.37 -17.79 15.63
CA ALA A 181 30.51 -17.15 16.27
C ALA A 181 31.59 -16.91 15.23
N LEU A 182 32.12 -15.68 15.21
CA LEU A 182 33.09 -15.20 14.24
C LEU A 182 34.33 -14.66 14.94
N THR A 183 35.48 -14.76 14.27
CA THR A 183 36.71 -14.07 14.67
C THR A 183 37.24 -13.23 13.51
N GLY A 184 37.44 -11.94 13.75
CA GLY A 184 37.98 -11.02 12.76
C GLY A 184 39.41 -11.37 12.34
N GLN A 185 39.66 -11.28 11.03
CA GLN A 185 40.96 -11.54 10.40
C GLN A 185 41.69 -10.23 10.12
N ASP A 186 43.02 -10.27 10.08
CA ASP A 186 43.87 -9.12 9.75
C ASP A 186 43.59 -7.85 10.58
N GLY A 187 43.11 -8.03 11.82
CA GLY A 187 42.79 -6.93 12.74
C GLY A 187 41.36 -6.38 12.60
N ALA A 188 40.52 -6.97 11.75
CA ALA A 188 39.11 -6.62 11.68
C ALA A 188 38.39 -6.90 13.01
N ALA A 189 37.43 -6.06 13.35
CA ALA A 189 36.55 -6.22 14.49
C ALA A 189 35.17 -5.62 14.13
N VAL A 190 34.10 -6.22 14.66
CA VAL A 190 32.77 -5.61 14.63
C VAL A 190 32.73 -4.56 15.73
N CYS A 191 32.41 -3.32 15.40
CA CYS A 191 32.49 -2.19 16.32
C CYS A 191 31.11 -1.58 16.60
N ALA A 192 31.03 -0.70 17.61
CA ALA A 192 29.81 0.05 17.87
C ALA A 192 29.35 0.80 16.60
N GLY A 193 28.08 0.61 16.23
CA GLY A 193 27.48 1.10 14.98
C GLY A 193 27.36 0.03 13.88
N ASP A 194 28.05 -1.11 13.99
CA ASP A 194 27.92 -2.22 13.05
C ASP A 194 26.80 -3.21 13.39
N THR A 195 26.25 -3.15 14.61
CA THR A 195 25.10 -3.96 15.03
C THR A 195 23.96 -3.79 14.04
N GLY A 196 23.35 -4.88 13.60
CA GLY A 196 22.35 -4.92 12.54
C GLY A 196 22.91 -4.99 11.12
N GLY A 197 24.20 -4.73 10.93
CA GLY A 197 24.87 -4.83 9.64
C GLY A 197 24.99 -6.27 9.12
N PRO A 198 25.21 -6.46 7.82
CA PRO A 198 25.29 -7.79 7.22
C PRO A 198 26.62 -8.50 7.45
N ALA A 199 26.56 -9.83 7.57
CA ALA A 199 27.66 -10.74 7.28
C ALA A 199 27.34 -11.50 5.99
N VAL A 200 28.17 -11.33 4.96
CA VAL A 200 27.89 -11.89 3.62
C VAL A 200 28.94 -12.88 3.14
N ARG A 201 28.51 -13.77 2.24
CA ARG A 201 29.40 -14.63 1.44
C ARG A 201 29.22 -14.32 -0.04
N GLY A 202 30.20 -14.74 -0.85
CA GLY A 202 30.15 -14.53 -2.29
C GLY A 202 30.61 -13.13 -2.71
N SER A 203 30.30 -12.75 -3.95
CA SER A 203 30.65 -11.44 -4.51
C SER A 203 29.80 -11.12 -5.74
N GLY A 204 29.67 -9.83 -6.07
CA GLY A 204 28.86 -9.40 -7.21
C GLY A 204 27.41 -9.85 -7.07
N SER A 205 26.82 -10.38 -8.14
CA SER A 205 25.43 -10.86 -8.13
C SER A 205 25.20 -12.18 -7.38
N ALA A 206 26.27 -12.82 -6.88
CA ALA A 206 26.19 -14.07 -6.11
C ALA A 206 26.40 -13.81 -4.60
N VAL A 207 26.24 -12.56 -4.17
CA VAL A 207 26.32 -12.20 -2.75
C VAL A 207 25.05 -12.65 -2.03
N GLU A 208 25.23 -13.26 -0.86
CA GLU A 208 24.14 -13.72 -0.01
C GLU A 208 24.35 -13.25 1.43
N LEU A 209 23.26 -12.84 2.09
CA LEU A 209 23.23 -12.50 3.50
C LEU A 209 23.24 -13.78 4.34
N VAL A 210 24.26 -13.94 5.18
CA VAL A 210 24.49 -15.15 5.98
C VAL A 210 24.03 -14.99 7.41
N ALA A 211 24.32 -13.82 7.98
CA ALA A 211 23.96 -13.47 9.34
C ALA A 211 23.88 -11.94 9.49
N VAL A 212 23.30 -11.49 10.60
CA VAL A 212 23.19 -10.09 11.00
C VAL A 212 24.01 -9.87 12.26
N ASN A 213 24.85 -8.85 12.26
CA ASN A 213 25.74 -8.50 13.37
C ASN A 213 24.92 -8.25 14.65
N SER A 214 25.17 -9.01 15.72
CA SER A 214 24.45 -8.82 17.00
C SER A 214 25.37 -8.20 18.05
N ARG A 215 26.42 -8.92 18.48
CA ARG A 215 27.28 -8.49 19.59
C ARG A 215 28.75 -8.83 19.35
N SER A 216 29.65 -8.04 19.93
CA SER A 216 31.10 -8.25 19.78
C SER A 216 31.90 -7.82 21.01
N TRP A 217 33.15 -8.29 21.07
CA TRP A 217 34.12 -7.87 22.08
C TRP A 217 34.82 -6.53 21.75
N GLN A 218 34.64 -6.00 20.53
CA GLN A 218 35.13 -4.70 20.06
C GLN A 218 36.66 -4.44 20.20
N GLY A 219 37.48 -5.49 20.34
CA GLY A 219 38.92 -5.33 20.47
C GLY A 219 39.55 -4.69 19.23
N GLY A 220 40.21 -3.54 19.40
CA GLY A 220 40.78 -2.74 18.31
C GLY A 220 39.88 -1.63 17.75
N CYS A 221 38.65 -1.50 18.24
CA CYS A 221 37.75 -0.39 17.87
C CYS A 221 38.12 0.91 18.59
N PHE A 222 37.84 2.05 17.94
CA PHE A 222 38.10 3.37 18.51
C PHE A 222 37.41 3.56 19.86
N GLY A 223 38.18 4.00 20.86
CA GLY A 223 37.69 4.31 22.21
C GLY A 223 37.51 3.09 23.13
N ILE A 224 37.82 1.89 22.66
CA ILE A 224 37.91 0.68 23.49
C ILE A 224 39.30 0.62 24.13
N ASP A 225 39.38 0.06 25.35
CA ASP A 225 40.65 -0.14 26.05
C ASP A 225 41.61 -0.98 25.19
N GLU A 226 42.83 -0.49 24.96
CA GLU A 226 43.85 -1.20 24.18
C GLU A 226 44.21 -2.59 24.76
N ALA A 227 43.89 -2.85 26.04
CA ALA A 227 44.05 -4.15 26.66
C ALA A 227 43.00 -5.19 26.19
N GLU A 228 41.87 -4.74 25.63
CA GLU A 228 40.91 -5.61 24.98
C GLU A 228 41.36 -5.92 23.56
N THR A 229 41.81 -7.16 23.35
CA THR A 229 42.35 -7.61 22.05
C THR A 229 41.47 -8.64 21.38
N ARG A 230 40.30 -8.98 21.94
CA ARG A 230 39.41 -9.99 21.37
C ARG A 230 38.59 -9.35 20.24
N THR A 231 38.76 -9.87 19.03
CA THR A 231 38.03 -9.46 17.82
C THR A 231 36.82 -10.35 17.53
N GLY A 232 36.45 -11.20 18.49
CA GLY A 232 35.33 -12.12 18.34
C GLY A 232 33.98 -11.40 18.29
N ALA A 233 33.07 -11.91 17.47
CA ALA A 233 31.69 -11.45 17.35
C ALA A 233 30.72 -12.65 17.35
N VAL A 234 29.46 -12.37 17.64
CA VAL A 234 28.35 -13.32 17.48
C VAL A 234 27.27 -12.63 16.67
N ASP A 235 26.88 -13.29 15.59
CA ASP A 235 25.87 -12.81 14.65
C ASP A 235 24.70 -13.78 14.60
N THR A 236 23.53 -13.27 14.24
CA THR A 236 22.29 -14.04 14.17
C THR A 236 22.08 -14.57 12.75
N ARG A 237 21.92 -15.89 12.62
CA ARG A 237 21.77 -16.58 11.34
C ARG A 237 20.43 -16.24 10.66
N VAL A 238 20.45 -16.20 9.33
CA VAL A 238 19.26 -15.95 8.51
C VAL A 238 18.92 -17.08 7.54
N ASP A 239 19.70 -18.16 7.49
CA ASP A 239 19.62 -19.14 6.40
C ASP A 239 18.37 -20.03 6.38
N ASP A 240 17.61 -20.01 7.47
CA ASP A 240 16.33 -20.69 7.68
C ASP A 240 15.17 -19.70 7.88
N LEU A 241 15.37 -18.41 7.58
CA LEU A 241 14.39 -17.34 7.77
C LEU A 241 13.73 -16.85 6.48
N GLY A 242 13.96 -17.54 5.36
CA GLY A 242 13.38 -17.18 4.07
C GLY A 242 11.86 -17.07 4.12
N ASP A 243 11.18 -18.00 4.77
CA ASP A 243 9.72 -18.01 4.90
C ASP A 243 9.23 -16.81 5.73
N TRP A 244 9.85 -16.52 6.88
CA TRP A 244 9.46 -15.36 7.70
C TRP A 244 9.62 -14.02 6.97
N VAL A 245 10.73 -13.85 6.24
CA VAL A 245 10.94 -12.63 5.44
C VAL A 245 9.95 -12.56 4.28
N ALA A 246 9.71 -13.67 3.58
CA ALA A 246 8.77 -13.72 2.46
C ALA A 246 7.31 -13.51 2.91
N ASP A 247 6.90 -14.10 4.03
CA ASP A 247 5.55 -13.94 4.59
C ASP A 247 5.31 -12.50 5.07
N THR A 248 6.31 -11.90 5.73
CA THR A 248 6.21 -10.50 6.20
C THR A 248 6.22 -9.52 5.04
N ALA A 249 7.22 -9.62 4.15
CA ALA A 249 7.33 -8.71 3.02
C ALA A 249 6.19 -8.92 2.01
N GLY A 250 5.75 -10.16 1.80
CA GLY A 250 4.70 -10.53 0.86
C GLY A 250 3.26 -10.31 1.34
N ALA A 251 3.07 -9.93 2.61
CA ALA A 251 1.75 -9.69 3.17
C ALA A 251 1.03 -8.53 2.43
N PRO A 252 -0.29 -8.64 2.22
CA PRO A 252 -1.09 -7.49 1.81
C PRO A 252 -1.00 -6.36 2.83
N GLU A 253 -1.07 -5.12 2.35
CA GLU A 253 -1.20 -3.97 3.24
C GLU A 253 -2.53 -4.01 4.00
N ILE A 254 -2.52 -3.45 5.21
CA ILE A 254 -3.67 -3.36 6.10
C ILE A 254 -4.01 -1.90 6.35
N THR A 255 -5.29 -1.61 6.57
CA THR A 255 -5.73 -0.35 7.18
C THR A 255 -5.33 -0.39 8.66
N ASP A 256 -4.45 0.49 9.11
CA ASP A 256 -3.93 0.55 10.47
C ASP A 256 -3.74 2.02 10.88
N PHE A 257 -4.81 2.62 11.43
CA PHE A 257 -4.85 4.03 11.75
C PHE A 257 -4.03 4.39 13.00
N ASN A 258 -3.75 3.40 13.86
CA ASN A 258 -2.95 3.57 15.07
C ASN A 258 -1.52 3.00 14.94
N CYS A 259 -1.15 2.51 13.76
CA CYS A 259 0.18 1.99 13.40
C CYS A 259 0.75 0.98 14.41
N ASP A 260 -0.12 0.10 14.94
CA ASP A 260 0.24 -0.95 15.89
C ASP A 260 0.53 -2.32 15.23
N GLY A 261 0.41 -2.39 13.90
CA GLY A 261 0.59 -3.61 13.10
C GLY A 261 -0.62 -4.54 13.11
N ILE A 262 -1.79 -4.07 13.56
CA ILE A 262 -3.05 -4.81 13.58
C ILE A 262 -4.09 -4.04 12.76
N ALA A 263 -4.84 -4.77 11.91
CA ALA A 263 -5.83 -4.14 11.05
C ALA A 263 -6.97 -3.49 11.85
N ASP A 264 -7.30 -2.28 11.45
CA ASP A 264 -8.43 -1.45 11.87
C ASP A 264 -9.51 -1.43 10.78
N VAL A 265 -10.70 -0.90 11.12
CA VAL A 265 -11.78 -0.70 10.14
C VAL A 265 -12.48 0.64 10.41
N ALA A 266 -12.68 1.43 9.36
CA ALA A 266 -13.58 2.58 9.38
C ALA A 266 -14.94 2.20 8.75
N ILE A 267 -16.04 2.52 9.44
CA ILE A 267 -17.40 2.21 8.96
C ILE A 267 -18.27 3.47 9.08
N ALA A 268 -18.78 3.94 7.95
CA ALA A 268 -19.62 5.12 7.89
C ALA A 268 -21.10 4.84 8.16
N ASP A 269 -21.77 5.87 8.66
CA ASP A 269 -23.22 5.98 8.83
C ASP A 269 -23.63 7.40 8.38
N PRO A 270 -23.68 7.67 7.07
CA PRO A 270 -23.91 9.01 6.52
C PRO A 270 -25.30 9.57 6.85
N ASP A 271 -26.27 8.71 7.19
CA ASP A 271 -27.60 9.16 7.63
C ASP A 271 -27.70 9.41 9.15
N ALA A 272 -26.61 9.22 9.91
CA ALA A 272 -26.58 9.48 11.33
C ALA A 272 -26.91 10.94 11.67
N THR A 273 -27.53 11.13 12.84
CA THR A 273 -27.76 12.47 13.42
C THR A 273 -26.61 12.84 14.35
N VAL A 274 -25.97 13.99 14.11
CA VAL A 274 -24.90 14.57 14.95
C VAL A 274 -25.39 15.92 15.45
N GLY A 275 -25.16 16.26 16.73
CA GLY A 275 -25.53 17.59 17.25
C GLY A 275 -27.04 17.93 17.29
N GLY A 276 -27.91 17.11 16.72
CA GLY A 276 -29.32 17.42 16.44
C GLY A 276 -29.61 17.62 14.94
N ASP A 277 -28.58 17.62 14.11
CA ASP A 277 -28.62 17.77 12.67
C ASP A 277 -28.79 16.41 12.00
N ALA A 278 -29.96 16.21 11.38
CA ALA A 278 -30.34 14.95 10.78
C ALA A 278 -29.53 14.70 9.50
N ARG A 279 -29.00 13.47 9.34
CA ARG A 279 -28.16 13.08 8.19
C ARG A 279 -26.90 13.93 8.04
N ALA A 280 -26.37 14.43 9.16
CA ALA A 280 -25.05 15.04 9.19
C ALA A 280 -23.96 14.00 8.90
N GLY A 281 -24.17 12.74 9.31
CA GLY A 281 -23.24 11.65 9.07
C GLY A 281 -22.12 11.56 10.11
N LEU A 282 -21.62 10.33 10.30
CA LEU A 282 -20.43 10.05 11.13
C LEU A 282 -19.72 8.80 10.64
N VAL A 283 -18.46 8.64 11.04
CA VAL A 283 -17.64 7.44 10.84
C VAL A 283 -17.30 6.82 12.19
N ARG A 284 -17.45 5.51 12.30
CA ARG A 284 -17.00 4.72 13.45
C ARG A 284 -15.72 4.00 13.09
N VAL A 285 -14.66 4.26 13.83
CA VAL A 285 -13.36 3.60 13.65
C VAL A 285 -13.24 2.56 14.74
N ILE A 286 -13.04 1.31 14.35
CA ILE A 286 -12.86 0.17 15.25
C ILE A 286 -11.39 -0.23 15.18
N TYR A 287 -10.69 -0.02 16.29
CA TYR A 287 -9.28 -0.38 16.40
C TYR A 287 -9.12 -1.88 16.65
N GLY A 288 -8.17 -2.49 15.95
CA GLY A 288 -7.76 -3.87 16.06
C GLY A 288 -7.32 -4.26 17.48
N GLY A 289 -7.10 -5.56 17.71
CA GLY A 289 -6.54 -6.05 18.98
C GLY A 289 -7.42 -5.84 20.22
N GLY A 290 -8.65 -5.35 20.07
CA GLY A 290 -9.55 -5.03 21.18
C GLY A 290 -9.28 -3.67 21.83
N GLN A 291 -8.66 -2.74 21.11
CA GLN A 291 -8.37 -1.39 21.61
C GLN A 291 -9.60 -0.46 21.71
N GLY A 292 -10.71 -0.84 21.10
CA GLY A 292 -12.00 -0.15 21.24
C GLY A 292 -12.44 0.53 19.95
N SER A 293 -13.25 1.59 20.07
CA SER A 293 -13.75 2.32 18.91
C SER A 293 -13.97 3.80 19.23
N VAL A 294 -13.93 4.65 18.21
CA VAL A 294 -14.20 6.09 18.29
C VAL A 294 -15.24 6.49 17.23
N GLU A 295 -16.01 7.55 17.52
CA GLU A 295 -16.92 8.19 16.57
C GLU A 295 -16.32 9.51 16.09
N ILE A 296 -16.25 9.69 14.78
CA ILE A 296 -15.71 10.86 14.11
C ILE A 296 -16.83 11.51 13.28
N SER A 297 -16.96 12.82 13.38
CA SER A 297 -17.87 13.66 12.59
C SER A 297 -17.23 15.03 12.41
N GLN A 298 -17.84 15.92 11.65
CA GLN A 298 -17.38 17.31 11.51
C GLN A 298 -17.39 18.10 12.83
N ASP A 299 -18.15 17.64 13.84
CA ASP A 299 -18.14 18.20 15.20
C ASP A 299 -16.97 17.69 16.06
N SER A 300 -16.20 16.70 15.58
CA SER A 300 -15.10 16.11 16.34
C SER A 300 -13.90 17.06 16.41
N PRO A 301 -13.15 17.08 17.53
CA PRO A 301 -11.94 17.90 17.63
C PRO A 301 -10.94 17.56 16.52
N GLY A 302 -10.45 18.59 15.82
CA GLY A 302 -9.43 18.42 14.78
C GLY A 302 -9.97 17.94 13.43
N VAL A 303 -11.30 17.91 13.26
CA VAL A 303 -11.99 17.77 11.96
C VAL A 303 -12.55 19.14 11.58
N ALA A 304 -12.48 19.50 10.30
CA ALA A 304 -12.87 20.80 9.81
C ALA A 304 -14.40 20.90 9.66
N GLY A 305 -14.88 22.15 9.74
CA GLY A 305 -16.30 22.46 9.58
C GLY A 305 -17.10 22.28 10.87
N GLY A 306 -18.35 21.89 10.73
CA GLY A 306 -19.28 21.55 11.79
C GLY A 306 -20.52 20.94 11.17
N SER A 307 -21.23 20.06 11.89
CA SER A 307 -22.33 19.32 11.29
C SER A 307 -23.50 20.22 10.91
N GLU A 308 -24.03 20.05 9.71
CA GLU A 308 -25.30 20.60 9.24
C GLU A 308 -26.23 19.47 8.75
N PRO A 309 -27.55 19.73 8.65
CA PRO A 309 -28.48 18.72 8.17
C PRO A 309 -28.24 18.35 6.70
N ASN A 310 -28.06 17.05 6.45
CA ASN A 310 -27.82 16.43 5.14
C ASN A 310 -26.39 16.48 4.58
N ASP A 311 -25.38 16.94 5.33
CA ASP A 311 -23.99 16.93 4.87
C ASP A 311 -23.48 15.52 4.51
N ARG A 312 -23.97 14.51 5.24
CA ARG A 312 -23.65 13.09 5.07
C ARG A 312 -22.14 12.82 5.11
N PHE A 313 -21.45 13.36 6.10
CA PHE A 313 -20.06 13.02 6.40
C PHE A 313 -19.88 11.50 6.46
N GLY A 314 -18.92 10.98 5.69
CA GLY A 314 -18.75 9.54 5.51
C GLY A 314 -19.53 8.95 4.34
N TYR A 315 -20.02 9.77 3.40
CA TYR A 315 -20.71 9.27 2.20
C TYR A 315 -19.81 8.33 1.37
N SER A 316 -18.55 8.70 1.22
CA SER A 316 -17.50 7.88 0.62
C SER A 316 -16.26 7.89 1.51
N LEU A 317 -15.52 6.80 1.53
CA LEU A 317 -14.26 6.65 2.26
C LEU A 317 -13.14 6.20 1.32
N ALA A 318 -11.90 6.56 1.65
CA ALA A 318 -10.70 5.92 1.13
C ALA A 318 -9.62 5.92 2.22
N THR A 319 -8.64 5.03 2.12
CA THR A 319 -7.55 4.92 3.08
C THR A 319 -6.21 4.82 2.37
N TYR A 320 -5.21 5.52 2.90
CA TYR A 320 -3.82 5.51 2.41
C TYR A 320 -2.93 6.27 3.40
N ASP A 321 -1.63 6.02 3.39
CA ASP A 321 -0.65 6.82 4.13
C ASP A 321 -0.24 8.06 3.30
N ARG A 322 -0.90 9.20 3.52
CA ARG A 322 -0.66 10.45 2.77
C ARG A 322 0.68 11.07 3.15
N ASN A 323 1.03 11.02 4.43
CA ASN A 323 2.16 11.77 4.99
C ASN A 323 3.46 10.94 5.09
N LEU A 324 3.38 9.65 4.77
CA LEU A 324 4.45 8.66 4.75
C LEU A 324 5.05 8.40 6.14
N ASP A 325 4.21 8.38 7.18
CA ASP A 325 4.62 8.12 8.56
C ASP A 325 4.37 6.67 9.03
N GLY A 326 3.71 5.84 8.22
CA GLY A 326 3.38 4.44 8.50
C GLY A 326 2.02 4.19 9.10
N CYS A 327 1.32 5.23 9.56
CA CYS A 327 -0.03 5.13 10.04
C CYS A 327 -0.98 5.40 8.86
N THR A 328 -2.01 4.58 8.70
CA THR A 328 -3.00 4.81 7.65
C THR A 328 -3.77 6.11 7.95
N ASP A 329 -4.00 6.94 6.93
CA ASP A 329 -4.86 8.11 7.01
C ASP A 329 -6.25 7.78 6.46
N LEU A 330 -7.28 8.43 7.01
CA LEU A 330 -8.67 8.29 6.57
C LEU A 330 -9.08 9.48 5.70
N VAL A 331 -9.55 9.22 4.49
CA VAL A 331 -10.16 10.21 3.61
C VAL A 331 -11.67 10.10 3.71
N VAL A 332 -12.34 11.22 3.98
CA VAL A 332 -13.80 11.28 4.17
C VAL A 332 -14.43 12.27 3.21
N GLY A 333 -15.36 11.78 2.38
CA GLY A 333 -16.20 12.61 1.52
C GLY A 333 -17.43 13.11 2.26
N THR A 334 -17.75 14.38 2.06
CA THR A 334 -18.98 15.03 2.55
C THR A 334 -19.61 15.81 1.39
N PRO A 335 -20.16 15.12 0.38
CA PRO A 335 -20.55 15.71 -0.89
C PRO A 335 -21.69 16.72 -0.80
N TYR A 336 -22.47 16.72 0.27
CA TYR A 336 -23.63 17.59 0.40
C TYR A 336 -23.38 18.79 1.33
N GLU A 337 -22.13 18.98 1.76
CA GLU A 337 -21.70 20.17 2.51
C GLU A 337 -22.08 21.46 1.77
N HIS A 338 -22.52 22.46 2.52
CA HIS A 338 -22.93 23.76 2.00
C HIS A 338 -21.84 24.82 2.20
N LEU A 339 -21.14 25.22 1.13
CA LEU A 339 -20.07 26.22 1.20
C LEU A 339 -20.45 27.55 0.54
N SER A 340 -20.09 28.65 1.21
CA SER A 340 -20.03 30.00 0.64
C SER A 340 -21.25 30.49 -0.18
N GLY A 341 -22.46 30.04 0.11
CA GLY A 341 -23.69 30.49 -0.57
C GLY A 341 -24.07 29.66 -1.80
N ALA A 342 -23.38 28.54 -2.03
CA ALA A 342 -23.83 27.44 -2.87
C ALA A 342 -24.20 26.22 -1.98
N SER A 343 -25.20 25.46 -2.42
CA SER A 343 -25.69 24.25 -1.75
C SER A 343 -25.10 23.00 -2.40
N ASP A 344 -24.90 21.94 -1.61
CA ASP A 344 -24.41 20.64 -2.07
C ASP A 344 -23.10 20.73 -2.90
N THR A 345 -22.19 21.64 -2.52
CA THR A 345 -20.89 21.82 -3.19
C THR A 345 -19.95 20.66 -2.88
N GLY A 346 -20.00 20.18 -1.64
CA GLY A 346 -19.16 19.11 -1.15
C GLY A 346 -17.72 19.50 -0.84
N TRP A 347 -17.04 18.65 -0.07
CA TRP A 347 -15.60 18.70 0.17
C TRP A 347 -15.08 17.35 0.69
N VAL A 348 -13.75 17.24 0.81
CA VAL A 348 -13.06 16.04 1.28
C VAL A 348 -12.10 16.39 2.41
N GLU A 349 -12.12 15.61 3.48
CA GLU A 349 -11.20 15.70 4.61
C GLU A 349 -10.19 14.55 4.57
N VAL A 350 -8.91 14.80 4.84
CA VAL A 350 -7.94 13.78 5.20
C VAL A 350 -7.60 13.90 6.68
N ILE A 351 -7.96 12.89 7.45
CA ILE A 351 -7.71 12.79 8.89
C ILE A 351 -6.49 11.91 9.08
N HIS A 352 -5.44 12.48 9.65
CA HIS A 352 -4.19 11.77 9.81
C HIS A 352 -4.23 10.69 10.89
N GLY A 353 -3.67 9.52 10.56
CA GLY A 353 -3.34 8.47 11.51
C GLY A 353 -2.29 8.94 12.52
N ASP A 354 -2.27 8.31 13.69
CA ASP A 354 -1.29 8.55 14.74
C ASP A 354 -1.29 7.37 15.70
N ARG A 355 -0.21 7.13 16.45
CA ARG A 355 -0.14 6.04 17.45
C ARG A 355 -1.27 6.04 18.47
N ASP A 356 -1.79 7.22 18.82
CA ASP A 356 -2.91 7.37 19.74
C ASP A 356 -4.29 7.28 19.03
N GLY A 357 -4.28 7.00 17.72
CA GLY A 357 -5.42 6.89 16.81
C GLY A 357 -5.76 8.20 16.09
N LEU A 358 -6.71 8.12 15.16
CA LEU A 358 -7.22 9.27 14.40
C LEU A 358 -7.60 10.44 15.33
N THR A 359 -7.44 11.67 14.82
CA THR A 359 -7.67 12.96 15.52
C THR A 359 -6.67 13.32 16.63
N HIS A 360 -5.64 12.49 16.88
CA HIS A 360 -4.55 12.80 17.81
C HIS A 360 -3.26 13.27 17.13
N GLY A 361 -3.17 13.09 15.80
CA GLY A 361 -2.03 13.46 14.98
C GLY A 361 -2.00 14.94 14.54
N PRO A 362 -1.29 15.23 13.42
CA PRO A 362 -1.30 16.54 12.78
C PRO A 362 -2.71 17.03 12.42
N ALA A 363 -2.82 18.32 12.11
CA ALA A 363 -4.08 18.88 11.60
C ALA A 363 -4.48 18.20 10.29
N ASP A 364 -5.79 18.05 10.12
CA ASP A 364 -6.42 17.56 8.92
C ASP A 364 -6.08 18.39 7.66
N VAL A 365 -6.29 17.75 6.50
CA VAL A 365 -6.19 18.40 5.20
C VAL A 365 -7.55 18.41 4.54
N THR A 366 -8.11 19.60 4.37
CA THR A 366 -9.38 19.80 3.69
C THR A 366 -9.17 20.18 2.22
N TYR A 367 -9.79 19.44 1.30
CA TYR A 367 -9.85 19.75 -0.12
C TYR A 367 -11.26 20.21 -0.51
N ARG A 368 -11.34 21.40 -1.10
CA ARG A 368 -12.57 21.96 -1.66
C ARG A 368 -12.26 22.86 -2.85
N GLN A 369 -13.26 23.07 -3.69
CA GLN A 369 -13.17 23.97 -4.84
C GLN A 369 -12.92 25.42 -4.38
N GLY A 370 -12.25 26.20 -5.23
CA GLY A 370 -11.83 27.57 -4.93
C GLY A 370 -10.71 27.73 -3.89
N HIS A 371 -10.13 26.65 -3.36
CA HIS A 371 -9.14 26.70 -2.27
C HIS A 371 -7.91 25.80 -2.54
N GLY A 372 -6.80 26.08 -1.85
CA GLY A 372 -5.56 25.32 -2.00
C GLY A 372 -4.73 25.76 -3.20
N ASP A 373 -4.33 24.81 -4.06
CA ASP A 373 -3.51 25.05 -5.24
C ASP A 373 -4.06 24.35 -6.49
N GLY A 374 -3.36 24.51 -7.62
CA GLY A 374 -3.65 23.74 -8.82
C GLY A 374 -5.07 24.00 -9.37
N SER A 375 -5.78 22.91 -9.67
CA SER A 375 -7.13 22.98 -10.22
C SER A 375 -8.19 23.22 -9.15
N LEU A 376 -7.97 22.77 -7.90
CA LEU A 376 -8.85 23.11 -6.78
C LEU A 376 -8.94 24.62 -6.59
N LEU A 377 -7.81 25.34 -6.64
CA LEU A 377 -7.83 26.81 -6.55
C LEU A 377 -8.49 27.48 -7.76
N ALA A 378 -8.51 26.80 -8.91
CA ALA A 378 -8.99 27.35 -10.17
C ALA A 378 -10.47 27.07 -10.45
N SER A 379 -11.06 26.05 -9.81
CA SER A 379 -12.48 25.73 -9.91
C SER A 379 -13.33 26.63 -8.99
N ALA A 380 -14.62 26.69 -9.26
CA ALA A 380 -15.60 27.42 -8.46
C ALA A 380 -16.43 26.44 -7.62
N GLU A 381 -16.97 26.90 -6.51
CA GLU A 381 -18.01 26.18 -5.76
C GLU A 381 -19.36 26.50 -6.43
N GLU A 382 -20.06 25.49 -6.96
CA GLU A 382 -21.34 25.61 -7.65
C GLU A 382 -22.42 24.73 -7.00
N ASP A 383 -23.69 25.09 -7.19
CA ASP A 383 -24.81 24.36 -6.59
C ASP A 383 -24.87 22.95 -7.18
N GLY A 384 -24.66 21.92 -6.34
CA GLY A 384 -24.79 20.53 -6.75
C GLY A 384 -23.52 19.86 -7.29
N ASP A 385 -22.34 20.48 -7.21
CA ASP A 385 -21.06 19.89 -7.63
C ASP A 385 -20.80 18.52 -6.99
N VAL A 386 -21.25 18.36 -5.74
CA VAL A 386 -21.13 17.15 -4.92
C VAL A 386 -19.71 16.58 -4.86
N MET A 387 -18.70 17.46 -4.69
CA MET A 387 -17.30 17.05 -4.56
C MET A 387 -17.10 16.07 -3.40
N GLY A 388 -16.42 14.96 -3.67
CA GLY A 388 -16.26 13.88 -2.69
C GLY A 388 -17.41 12.87 -2.75
N HIS A 389 -18.12 12.77 -3.88
CA HIS A 389 -19.11 11.72 -4.13
C HIS A 389 -18.46 10.33 -4.19
N SER A 390 -17.26 10.25 -4.77
CA SER A 390 -16.48 9.02 -4.91
C SER A 390 -15.01 9.32 -4.61
N LEU A 391 -14.30 8.35 -4.04
CA LEU A 391 -12.91 8.49 -3.61
C LEU A 391 -12.12 7.23 -3.95
N ALA A 392 -10.90 7.43 -4.43
CA ALA A 392 -9.89 6.38 -4.51
C ALA A 392 -8.54 6.97 -4.10
N ALA A 393 -7.75 6.23 -3.33
CA ALA A 393 -6.45 6.65 -2.86
C ALA A 393 -5.49 5.46 -2.80
N GLY A 394 -4.20 5.75 -2.76
CA GLY A 394 -3.16 4.73 -2.64
C GLY A 394 -1.78 5.32 -2.91
N HIS A 395 -0.85 4.46 -3.31
CA HIS A 395 0.51 4.86 -3.68
C HIS A 395 0.84 4.37 -5.07
N THR A 396 1.60 5.16 -5.83
CA THR A 396 2.16 4.70 -7.11
C THR A 396 3.21 3.62 -6.88
N GLY A 397 3.64 2.91 -7.94
CA GLY A 397 4.67 1.88 -7.82
C GLY A 397 6.03 2.34 -7.26
N ASP A 398 6.28 3.65 -7.14
CA ASP A 398 7.45 4.23 -6.45
C ASP A 398 7.15 4.71 -5.00
N GLY A 399 5.96 4.42 -4.49
CA GLY A 399 5.47 4.80 -3.17
C GLY A 399 4.97 6.25 -3.06
N THR A 400 4.78 6.98 -4.16
CA THR A 400 4.24 8.36 -4.07
C THR A 400 2.73 8.30 -3.77
N PRO A 401 2.25 8.92 -2.68
CA PRO A 401 0.84 8.89 -2.32
C PRO A 401 0.01 9.64 -3.37
N TRP A 402 -1.21 9.17 -3.66
CA TRP A 402 -2.15 9.82 -4.57
C TRP A 402 -3.58 9.74 -4.05
N LEU A 403 -4.40 10.71 -4.48
CA LEU A 403 -5.82 10.79 -4.18
C LEU A 403 -6.58 11.23 -5.44
N LEU A 404 -7.69 10.57 -5.72
CA LEU A 404 -8.65 10.90 -6.77
C LEU A 404 -10.02 11.16 -6.15
N ILE A 405 -10.59 12.33 -6.45
CA ILE A 405 -11.86 12.79 -5.89
C ILE A 405 -12.86 12.97 -7.03
N GLY A 406 -14.01 12.31 -6.98
CA GLY A 406 -15.13 12.52 -7.91
C GLY A 406 -15.95 13.77 -7.60
N ILE A 407 -16.31 14.50 -8.65
CA ILE A 407 -17.16 15.70 -8.64
C ILE A 407 -18.19 15.56 -9.78
N PRO A 408 -19.10 14.57 -9.71
CA PRO A 408 -20.00 14.27 -10.82
C PRO A 408 -20.99 15.40 -11.14
N GLY A 409 -21.21 16.37 -10.24
CA GLY A 409 -22.09 17.51 -10.50
C GLY A 409 -21.41 18.72 -11.14
N GLU A 410 -20.10 18.69 -11.41
CA GLU A 410 -19.39 19.85 -11.95
C GLU A 410 -19.97 20.29 -13.31
N ASP A 411 -20.30 21.58 -13.45
CA ASP A 411 -20.69 22.17 -14.72
C ASP A 411 -19.47 22.46 -15.60
N LEU A 412 -19.51 22.00 -16.86
CA LEU A 412 -18.38 22.14 -17.78
C LEU A 412 -18.80 22.81 -19.08
N ARG A 413 -18.23 24.00 -19.36
CA ARG A 413 -18.51 24.82 -20.55
C ARG A 413 -20.00 25.12 -20.80
N GLY A 414 -20.82 25.07 -19.76
CA GLY A 414 -22.25 25.34 -19.83
C GLY A 414 -23.11 24.11 -20.11
N GLU A 415 -22.51 22.92 -20.17
CA GLU A 415 -23.23 21.66 -19.97
C GLU A 415 -23.35 21.43 -18.45
N VAL A 416 -24.57 21.17 -18.00
CA VAL A 416 -24.89 20.99 -16.58
C VAL A 416 -24.55 19.57 -16.14
N ASP A 417 -23.97 19.40 -14.96
CA ASP A 417 -23.61 18.09 -14.40
C ASP A 417 -22.75 17.23 -15.35
N GLY A 418 -21.84 17.86 -16.11
CA GLY A 418 -20.91 17.14 -17.00
C GLY A 418 -19.88 16.31 -16.22
N GLY A 419 -19.57 16.75 -15.01
CA GLY A 419 -18.74 16.04 -14.06
C GLY A 419 -17.23 16.21 -14.25
N SER A 420 -16.49 16.09 -13.16
CA SER A 420 -15.04 16.15 -13.13
C SER A 420 -14.47 15.25 -12.03
N THR A 421 -13.15 15.10 -12.02
CA THR A 421 -12.41 14.58 -10.87
C THR A 421 -11.23 15.48 -10.53
N ILE A 422 -10.74 15.43 -9.29
CA ILE A 422 -9.49 16.06 -8.87
C ILE A 422 -8.47 14.97 -8.53
N TYR A 423 -7.33 15.00 -9.22
CA TYR A 423 -6.19 14.13 -8.97
C TYR A 423 -5.06 14.89 -8.24
N ILE A 424 -4.55 14.29 -7.17
CA ILE A 424 -3.47 14.80 -6.32
C ILE A 424 -2.41 13.71 -6.22
N GLN A 425 -1.13 14.04 -6.39
CA GLN A 425 -0.03 13.07 -6.31
C GLN A 425 1.17 13.69 -5.57
N GLY A 426 1.43 13.19 -4.37
CA GLY A 426 2.34 13.80 -3.40
C GLY A 426 1.98 15.27 -3.15
N ASP A 427 3.00 16.12 -3.03
CA ASP A 427 2.83 17.57 -2.84
C ASP A 427 2.67 18.36 -4.15
N ARG A 428 2.33 17.69 -5.26
CA ARG A 428 2.14 18.36 -6.55
C ARG A 428 0.82 19.14 -6.56
N PRO A 429 0.75 20.28 -7.29
CA PRO A 429 -0.50 21.02 -7.41
C PRO A 429 -1.60 20.17 -8.03
N SER A 430 -2.80 20.24 -7.45
CA SER A 430 -3.97 19.45 -7.85
C SER A 430 -4.34 19.60 -9.33
N LYS A 431 -4.93 18.55 -9.92
CA LYS A 431 -5.30 18.50 -11.34
C LYS A 431 -6.69 17.95 -11.59
N ALA A 432 -7.55 18.78 -12.18
CA ALA A 432 -8.83 18.33 -12.70
C ALA A 432 -8.68 17.31 -13.85
N VAL A 433 -9.52 16.30 -13.92
CA VAL A 433 -9.64 15.43 -15.10
C VAL A 433 -11.11 15.39 -15.47
N HIS A 434 -11.40 15.57 -16.76
CA HIS A 434 -12.76 15.58 -17.31
C HIS A 434 -12.67 15.51 -18.84
N GLN A 435 -13.79 15.34 -19.54
CA GLN A 435 -13.80 15.13 -21.00
C GLN A 435 -13.57 16.41 -21.82
N ASP A 436 -13.62 17.59 -21.20
CA ASP A 436 -13.37 18.88 -21.86
C ASP A 436 -11.89 19.32 -21.92
N ILE A 437 -10.96 18.44 -21.57
CA ILE A 437 -9.51 18.70 -21.68
C ILE A 437 -8.83 17.83 -22.73
N GLU A 438 -7.78 18.38 -23.34
CA GLU A 438 -6.97 17.64 -24.31
C GLU A 438 -6.35 16.38 -23.67
N GLY A 439 -6.46 15.26 -24.37
CA GLY A 439 -5.90 13.97 -23.95
C GLY A 439 -6.86 13.08 -23.19
N ILE A 440 -8.11 13.51 -22.95
CA ILE A 440 -9.20 12.68 -22.45
C ILE A 440 -10.19 12.46 -23.59
N SER A 441 -10.51 11.20 -23.87
CA SER A 441 -11.52 10.80 -24.86
C SER A 441 -12.93 11.07 -24.35
N GLY A 442 -13.89 11.26 -25.27
CA GLY A 442 -15.28 11.58 -24.95
C GLY A 442 -15.65 13.03 -25.26
N GLY A 443 -16.96 13.33 -25.29
CA GLY A 443 -17.49 14.69 -25.26
C GLY A 443 -17.90 15.05 -23.84
N VAL A 444 -18.22 16.31 -23.56
CA VAL A 444 -19.03 16.65 -22.38
C VAL A 444 -20.44 16.89 -22.86
N GLU A 445 -21.38 16.26 -22.19
CA GLU A 445 -22.81 16.29 -22.43
C GLU A 445 -23.53 16.56 -21.10
N GLU A 446 -24.73 17.15 -21.18
CA GLU A 446 -25.55 17.44 -20.00
C GLU A 446 -25.87 16.13 -19.25
N GLY A 447 -25.42 16.02 -18.01
CA GLY A 447 -25.68 14.87 -17.16
C GLY A 447 -24.74 13.68 -17.32
N ASP A 448 -23.59 13.81 -18.01
CA ASP A 448 -22.59 12.71 -18.13
C ASP A 448 -22.05 12.25 -16.77
N ARG A 449 -21.95 13.18 -15.82
CA ARG A 449 -21.53 12.91 -14.44
C ARG A 449 -20.21 12.14 -14.35
N PHE A 450 -19.23 12.55 -15.15
CA PHE A 450 -17.87 12.02 -15.13
C PHE A 450 -17.32 12.01 -13.69
N GLY A 451 -16.76 10.89 -13.25
CA GLY A 451 -16.28 10.76 -11.87
C GLY A 451 -17.34 10.22 -10.89
N THR A 452 -18.49 9.74 -11.39
CA THR A 452 -19.50 9.08 -10.54
C THR A 452 -18.91 7.91 -9.76
N ALA A 453 -18.11 7.07 -10.43
CA ALA A 453 -17.34 5.98 -9.82
C ALA A 453 -15.85 6.15 -10.13
N VAL A 454 -15.00 5.92 -9.13
CA VAL A 454 -13.54 5.97 -9.29
C VAL A 454 -12.89 4.82 -8.55
N ALA A 455 -11.79 4.32 -9.10
CA ALA A 455 -10.94 3.30 -8.48
C ALA A 455 -9.48 3.53 -8.89
N GLY A 456 -8.54 2.86 -8.24
CA GLY A 456 -7.15 2.89 -8.67
C GLY A 456 -6.27 1.92 -7.90
N ASP A 457 -5.15 1.57 -8.51
CA ASP A 457 -4.09 0.77 -7.93
C ASP A 457 -2.75 1.49 -8.10
N SER A 458 -1.61 0.84 -7.86
CA SER A 458 -0.30 1.49 -8.00
C SER A 458 0.13 1.82 -9.45
N ASN A 459 -0.60 1.31 -10.45
CA ASN A 459 -0.31 1.47 -11.88
C ASN A 459 -1.28 2.45 -12.57
N PHE A 460 -2.58 2.36 -12.27
CA PHE A 460 -3.64 3.07 -12.96
C PHE A 460 -4.72 3.60 -12.03
N ILE A 461 -5.35 4.69 -12.46
CA ILE A 461 -6.65 5.13 -11.99
C ILE A 461 -7.72 4.86 -13.05
N VAL A 462 -8.94 4.60 -12.60
CA VAL A 462 -10.10 4.30 -13.43
C VAL A 462 -11.23 5.24 -13.05
N ILE A 463 -11.91 5.78 -14.07
CA ILE A 463 -13.01 6.72 -13.90
C ILE A 463 -14.19 6.23 -14.73
N GLY A 464 -15.34 6.06 -14.07
CA GLY A 464 -16.62 5.75 -14.68
C GLY A 464 -17.43 7.01 -14.98
N THR A 465 -18.08 7.01 -16.14
CA THR A 465 -19.03 8.01 -16.62
C THR A 465 -20.29 7.25 -17.06
N PRO A 466 -21.07 6.69 -16.12
CA PRO A 466 -22.18 5.79 -16.45
C PRO A 466 -23.28 6.46 -17.26
N ASN A 467 -23.40 7.79 -17.19
CA ASN A 467 -24.44 8.54 -17.88
C ASN A 467 -24.04 8.99 -19.31
N GLU A 468 -22.83 8.67 -19.77
CA GLU A 468 -22.38 9.01 -21.13
C GLU A 468 -23.33 8.48 -22.20
N ALA A 469 -23.72 9.33 -23.16
CA ALA A 469 -24.45 8.87 -24.33
C ALA A 469 -23.51 8.33 -25.43
N ILE A 470 -23.67 7.05 -25.78
CA ILE A 470 -22.97 6.49 -26.94
C ILE A 470 -23.88 6.55 -28.17
N GLY A 471 -23.64 7.57 -28.99
CA GLY A 471 -24.38 7.80 -30.24
C GLY A 471 -25.80 8.28 -30.01
N SER A 472 -26.76 7.37 -29.88
CA SER A 472 -28.16 7.71 -29.55
C SER A 472 -28.71 6.96 -28.34
N ALA A 473 -27.89 6.10 -27.73
CA ALA A 473 -28.20 5.44 -26.48
C ALA A 473 -27.77 6.38 -25.35
N ALA A 474 -28.74 6.97 -24.65
CA ALA A 474 -28.46 7.77 -23.46
C ALA A 474 -28.08 6.85 -22.30
N ASP A 475 -27.27 7.34 -21.36
CA ASP A 475 -26.90 6.58 -20.16
C ASP A 475 -26.31 5.19 -20.48
N ALA A 476 -25.60 5.08 -21.60
CA ALA A 476 -24.97 3.84 -22.04
C ALA A 476 -23.66 3.59 -21.27
N GLY A 477 -22.93 4.66 -20.99
CA GLY A 477 -21.76 4.65 -20.12
C GLY A 477 -20.42 4.50 -20.83
N LEU A 478 -19.38 5.00 -20.15
CA LEU A 478 -18.00 5.01 -20.61
C LEU A 478 -17.04 4.83 -19.44
N VAL A 479 -15.94 4.12 -19.68
CA VAL A 479 -14.84 3.97 -18.71
C VAL A 479 -13.55 4.54 -19.27
N HIS A 480 -12.81 5.24 -18.42
CA HIS A 480 -11.50 5.80 -18.69
C HIS A 480 -10.43 5.15 -17.81
N VAL A 481 -9.31 4.75 -18.39
CA VAL A 481 -8.14 4.24 -17.65
C VAL A 481 -6.95 5.17 -17.89
N LEU A 482 -6.35 5.66 -16.83
CA LEU A 482 -5.24 6.60 -16.87
C LEU A 482 -4.07 6.06 -16.04
N SER A 483 -2.84 6.21 -16.53
CA SER A 483 -1.65 5.92 -15.73
C SER A 483 -1.27 7.10 -14.84
N HIS A 484 -0.54 6.81 -13.76
CA HIS A 484 0.04 7.83 -12.89
C HIS A 484 1.20 8.62 -13.53
N ASP A 485 1.61 8.25 -14.75
CA ASP A 485 2.58 9.02 -15.53
C ASP A 485 1.97 10.37 -15.91
N LEU A 486 2.62 11.44 -15.43
CA LEU A 486 2.12 12.78 -15.65
C LEU A 486 2.55 13.32 -17.02
N ARG A 487 1.57 13.86 -17.76
CA ARG A 487 1.80 14.68 -18.94
C ARG A 487 2.53 15.97 -18.57
N SER A 488 2.98 16.73 -19.57
CA SER A 488 3.72 17.99 -19.35
C SER A 488 2.91 19.08 -18.62
N ASP A 489 1.59 18.98 -18.58
CA ASP A 489 0.69 19.85 -17.82
C ASP A 489 0.45 19.37 -16.38
N GLY A 490 1.02 18.21 -16.01
CA GLY A 490 0.93 17.59 -14.69
C GLY A 490 -0.28 16.68 -14.50
N ARG A 491 -1.13 16.46 -15.52
CA ARG A 491 -2.28 15.54 -15.41
C ARG A 491 -1.87 14.09 -15.68
N PRO A 492 -2.58 13.09 -15.12
CA PRO A 492 -2.38 11.68 -15.48
C PRO A 492 -2.65 11.44 -16.96
N THR A 493 -2.06 10.38 -17.51
CA THR A 493 -2.12 10.08 -18.95
C THR A 493 -3.19 9.03 -19.24
N GLN A 494 -4.22 9.37 -20.02
CA GLN A 494 -5.19 8.36 -20.47
C GLN A 494 -4.52 7.35 -21.39
N VAL A 495 -4.62 6.08 -21.03
CA VAL A 495 -4.08 4.94 -21.78
C VAL A 495 -5.17 4.15 -22.49
N ALA A 496 -6.39 4.16 -21.94
CA ALA A 496 -7.55 3.52 -22.55
C ALA A 496 -8.83 4.32 -22.25
N ALA A 497 -9.79 4.19 -23.16
CA ALA A 497 -11.19 4.53 -22.92
C ALA A 497 -12.03 3.57 -23.75
N PHE A 498 -13.08 3.00 -23.17
CA PHE A 498 -13.92 2.02 -23.85
C PHE A 498 -15.33 1.97 -23.25
N HIS A 499 -16.25 1.59 -24.12
CA HIS A 499 -17.67 1.34 -23.88
C HIS A 499 -18.06 0.07 -24.66
N GLU A 500 -19.32 -0.36 -24.58
CA GLU A 500 -19.71 -1.72 -24.97
C GLU A 500 -19.80 -1.93 -26.50
N ASP A 501 -19.74 -0.83 -27.25
CA ASP A 501 -19.61 -0.80 -28.72
C ASP A 501 -18.14 -0.68 -29.20
N THR A 502 -17.19 -0.58 -28.28
CA THR A 502 -15.76 -0.48 -28.62
C THR A 502 -15.27 -1.81 -29.23
N PRO A 503 -14.55 -1.81 -30.37
CA PRO A 503 -14.06 -3.05 -30.96
C PRO A 503 -13.19 -3.87 -30.00
N GLY A 504 -13.62 -5.10 -29.71
CA GLY A 504 -12.95 -5.99 -28.75
C GLY A 504 -13.61 -6.03 -27.38
N VAL A 505 -14.67 -5.24 -27.15
CA VAL A 505 -15.59 -5.36 -26.03
C VAL A 505 -16.82 -6.15 -26.49
N ASN A 506 -17.25 -7.11 -25.67
CA ASN A 506 -18.45 -7.90 -25.89
C ASN A 506 -19.66 -7.11 -25.40
N GLY A 507 -20.74 -7.16 -26.18
CA GLY A 507 -21.96 -6.44 -25.89
C GLY A 507 -22.38 -5.57 -27.07
N ALA A 508 -23.36 -4.72 -26.81
CA ALA A 508 -23.75 -3.60 -27.64
C ALA A 508 -24.26 -2.52 -26.68
N VAL A 509 -24.14 -1.26 -27.06
CA VAL A 509 -24.70 -0.17 -26.25
C VAL A 509 -26.21 -0.09 -26.38
N GLU A 510 -26.87 0.01 -25.25
CA GLU A 510 -28.30 0.22 -25.09
C GLU A 510 -28.53 1.44 -24.19
N THR A 511 -29.76 1.96 -24.21
CA THR A 511 -30.11 3.07 -23.30
C THR A 511 -30.21 2.53 -21.89
N ASP A 512 -29.69 3.28 -20.92
CA ASP A 512 -29.68 2.93 -19.50
C ASP A 512 -28.77 1.76 -19.11
N ASP A 513 -27.82 1.30 -19.95
CA ASP A 513 -26.86 0.23 -19.57
C ASP A 513 -26.02 0.62 -18.34
N ALA A 514 -25.64 1.89 -18.26
CA ALA A 514 -24.81 2.46 -17.21
C ALA A 514 -23.44 1.76 -17.09
N PHE A 515 -22.79 1.45 -18.21
CA PHE A 515 -21.45 0.87 -18.23
C PHE A 515 -20.44 1.77 -17.50
N GLY A 516 -19.79 1.24 -16.47
CA GLY A 516 -18.91 2.04 -15.61
C GLY A 516 -19.58 2.63 -14.38
N ALA A 517 -20.82 2.25 -14.07
CA ALA A 517 -21.50 2.64 -12.83
C ALA A 517 -20.77 2.13 -11.58
N ALA A 518 -20.11 0.97 -11.69
CA ALA A 518 -19.18 0.45 -10.70
C ALA A 518 -17.88 0.04 -11.39
N VAL A 519 -16.74 0.44 -10.84
CA VAL A 519 -15.42 0.08 -11.35
C VAL A 519 -14.50 -0.26 -10.19
N ASP A 520 -13.66 -1.27 -10.38
CA ASP A 520 -12.55 -1.54 -9.45
C ASP A 520 -11.36 -2.18 -10.16
N VAL A 521 -10.15 -1.95 -9.66
CA VAL A 521 -8.90 -2.37 -10.30
C VAL A 521 -7.89 -2.86 -9.27
N VAL A 522 -7.15 -3.91 -9.60
CA VAL A 522 -6.11 -4.47 -8.73
C VAL A 522 -4.87 -4.87 -9.51
N GLU A 523 -3.70 -4.76 -8.87
CA GLU A 523 -2.45 -5.12 -9.51
C GLU A 523 -2.38 -6.62 -9.82
N TYR A 524 -1.79 -6.88 -10.97
CA TYR A 524 -1.54 -8.21 -11.50
C TYR A 524 -0.07 -8.34 -11.88
N ARG A 525 0.54 -9.41 -11.37
CA ARG A 525 1.89 -9.84 -11.77
C ARG A 525 1.79 -10.95 -12.81
N PRO A 526 2.16 -10.68 -14.08
CA PRO A 526 2.22 -11.72 -15.11
C PRO A 526 3.29 -12.76 -14.83
N GLU A 527 3.12 -13.96 -15.39
CA GLU A 527 4.14 -15.01 -15.32
C GLU A 527 5.47 -14.52 -15.93
N GLY A 528 6.56 -14.68 -15.17
CA GLY A 528 7.90 -14.25 -15.57
C GLY A 528 8.21 -12.76 -15.32
N ALA A 529 7.25 -11.95 -14.88
CA ALA A 529 7.50 -10.58 -14.44
C ALA A 529 8.12 -10.57 -13.03
N ALA A 530 8.93 -9.55 -12.72
CA ALA A 530 9.53 -9.38 -11.41
C ALA A 530 8.57 -8.75 -10.38
N ALA A 531 7.61 -7.94 -10.84
CA ALA A 531 6.65 -7.19 -10.03
C ALA A 531 5.29 -7.10 -10.73
N ALA A 532 4.27 -6.63 -10.01
CA ALA A 532 2.91 -6.45 -10.51
C ALA A 532 2.77 -5.16 -11.32
N THR A 533 3.25 -5.19 -12.57
CA THR A 533 3.26 -4.02 -13.46
C THR A 533 1.99 -3.86 -14.29
N ASP A 534 1.13 -4.88 -14.28
CA ASP A 534 -0.13 -4.91 -15.01
C ASP A 534 -1.28 -4.83 -14.00
N SER A 535 -2.51 -4.66 -14.48
CA SER A 535 -3.70 -4.56 -13.63
C SER A 535 -4.88 -5.30 -14.25
N ILE A 536 -5.79 -5.78 -13.40
CA ILE A 536 -7.09 -6.31 -13.84
C ILE A 536 -8.19 -5.39 -13.35
N LEU A 537 -9.04 -4.96 -14.28
CA LEU A 537 -10.16 -4.05 -14.06
C LEU A 537 -11.48 -4.81 -14.20
N ALA A 538 -12.39 -4.62 -13.26
CA ALA A 538 -13.80 -5.03 -13.36
C ALA A 538 -14.70 -3.81 -13.58
N VAL A 539 -15.66 -3.93 -14.49
CA VAL A 539 -16.61 -2.88 -14.83
C VAL A 539 -18.02 -3.43 -14.78
N GLY A 540 -18.85 -2.84 -13.92
CA GLY A 540 -20.29 -3.09 -13.84
C GLY A 540 -21.07 -2.33 -14.91
N SER A 541 -22.10 -2.99 -15.45
CA SER A 541 -23.14 -2.41 -16.31
C SER A 541 -24.48 -2.88 -15.76
N PRO A 542 -24.93 -2.34 -14.62
CA PRO A 542 -26.09 -2.86 -13.88
C PRO A 542 -27.41 -2.70 -14.64
N GLY A 543 -27.49 -1.75 -15.57
CA GLY A 543 -28.70 -1.50 -16.35
C GLY A 543 -28.86 -2.41 -17.57
N GLU A 544 -27.81 -3.16 -17.92
CA GLU A 544 -27.79 -4.06 -19.06
C GLU A 544 -29.03 -4.98 -19.13
N SER A 545 -29.61 -5.06 -20.32
CA SER A 545 -30.72 -5.98 -20.58
C SER A 545 -30.23 -7.37 -20.96
N LEU A 546 -30.66 -8.39 -20.22
CA LEU A 546 -30.27 -9.77 -20.48
C LEU A 546 -31.44 -10.66 -20.91
N TYR A 547 -31.13 -11.64 -21.76
CA TYR A 547 -32.09 -12.67 -22.18
C TYR A 547 -32.04 -13.86 -21.23
N LYS A 548 -33.20 -14.26 -20.72
CA LYS A 548 -33.30 -15.50 -19.93
C LYS A 548 -32.88 -16.71 -20.76
N GLU A 549 -31.97 -17.52 -20.22
CA GLU A 549 -31.36 -18.65 -20.91
C GLU A 549 -32.40 -19.53 -21.64
N GLY A 550 -32.17 -19.74 -22.94
CA GLY A 550 -33.04 -20.57 -23.78
C GLY A 550 -34.39 -19.94 -24.15
N THR A 551 -34.59 -18.64 -23.91
CA THR A 551 -35.80 -17.90 -24.25
C THR A 551 -35.50 -16.60 -25.01
N GLU A 552 -36.52 -16.02 -25.64
CA GLU A 552 -36.47 -14.67 -26.24
C GLU A 552 -37.08 -13.62 -25.29
N ILE A 553 -37.08 -13.91 -23.98
CA ILE A 553 -37.62 -13.00 -22.96
C ILE A 553 -36.46 -12.16 -22.41
N GLU A 554 -36.47 -10.89 -22.78
CA GLU A 554 -35.58 -9.85 -22.29
C GLU A 554 -35.98 -9.40 -20.87
N ARG A 555 -34.98 -9.10 -20.06
CA ARG A 555 -35.08 -8.60 -18.70
C ARG A 555 -34.23 -7.33 -18.62
N LEU A 556 -34.92 -6.20 -18.51
CA LEU A 556 -34.29 -4.89 -18.34
C LEU A 556 -33.61 -4.82 -16.97
N GLY A 557 -32.49 -4.10 -16.85
CA GLY A 557 -31.81 -3.90 -15.57
C GLY A 557 -31.35 -5.19 -14.90
N ALA A 558 -31.12 -6.25 -15.68
CA ALA A 558 -30.63 -7.51 -15.13
C ALA A 558 -29.15 -7.39 -14.73
N GLY A 559 -28.38 -6.66 -15.54
CA GLY A 559 -27.01 -6.28 -15.24
C GLY A 559 -25.95 -7.29 -15.72
N ARG A 560 -24.74 -6.78 -15.98
CA ARG A 560 -23.55 -7.59 -16.32
C ARG A 560 -22.27 -6.99 -15.73
N VAL A 561 -21.22 -7.79 -15.71
CA VAL A 561 -19.84 -7.35 -15.39
C VAL A 561 -18.88 -7.79 -16.48
N LEU A 562 -18.07 -6.85 -16.98
CA LEU A 562 -16.97 -7.13 -17.90
C LEU A 562 -15.63 -6.94 -17.19
N THR A 563 -14.65 -7.79 -17.49
CA THR A 563 -13.30 -7.67 -16.91
C THR A 563 -12.24 -7.52 -17.98
N PHE A 564 -11.20 -6.76 -17.67
CA PHE A 564 -10.16 -6.33 -18.60
C PHE A 564 -8.77 -6.51 -17.98
N HIS A 565 -7.82 -6.99 -18.78
CA HIS A 565 -6.40 -6.95 -18.44
C HIS A 565 -5.77 -5.72 -19.08
N VAL A 566 -5.13 -4.87 -18.27
CA VAL A 566 -4.39 -3.69 -18.71
C VAL A 566 -2.90 -3.90 -18.43
N THR A 567 -2.09 -3.88 -19.48
CA THR A 567 -0.63 -4.02 -19.37
C THR A 567 0.02 -2.74 -18.86
N ALA A 568 1.25 -2.83 -18.33
CA ALA A 568 2.06 -1.66 -17.94
C ALA A 568 2.14 -0.55 -19.01
N GLY A 569 2.14 -0.94 -20.30
CA GLY A 569 2.18 0.00 -21.42
C GLY A 569 0.82 0.58 -21.83
N GLY A 570 -0.25 0.27 -21.10
CA GLY A 570 -1.61 0.75 -21.36
C GLY A 570 -2.36 0.01 -22.46
N THR A 571 -1.79 -1.06 -23.03
CA THR A 571 -2.55 -1.96 -23.93
C THR A 571 -3.50 -2.80 -23.10
N TRP A 572 -4.73 -2.97 -23.59
CA TRP A 572 -5.78 -3.69 -22.87
C TRP A 572 -6.45 -4.78 -23.72
N SER A 573 -7.06 -5.75 -23.05
CA SER A 573 -7.95 -6.74 -23.66
C SER A 573 -9.02 -7.18 -22.66
N GLN A 574 -10.25 -7.37 -23.14
CA GLN A 574 -11.29 -8.00 -22.34
C GLN A 574 -10.92 -9.47 -22.07
N ILE A 575 -11.11 -9.91 -20.82
CA ILE A 575 -10.83 -11.28 -20.36
C ILE A 575 -12.07 -11.99 -19.80
N GLY A 576 -13.13 -11.25 -19.43
CA GLY A 576 -14.36 -11.80 -18.88
C GLY A 576 -15.62 -11.06 -19.32
N ASP A 577 -16.72 -11.80 -19.39
CA ASP A 577 -18.09 -11.35 -19.66
C ASP A 577 -19.01 -12.20 -18.79
N ILE A 578 -19.44 -11.61 -17.67
CA ILE A 578 -20.10 -12.28 -16.56
C ILE A 578 -21.52 -11.73 -16.44
N GLY A 579 -22.49 -12.63 -16.39
CA GLY A 579 -23.88 -12.34 -16.08
C GLY A 579 -24.65 -13.62 -15.83
N GLN A 580 -25.81 -13.51 -15.19
CA GLN A 580 -26.61 -14.66 -14.72
C GLN A 580 -27.23 -15.49 -15.88
N GLN A 581 -27.13 -15.01 -17.12
CA GLN A 581 -27.48 -15.75 -18.33
C GLN A 581 -26.41 -16.75 -18.78
N LYS A 582 -25.18 -16.66 -18.23
CA LYS A 582 -24.05 -17.50 -18.62
C LYS A 582 -24.11 -18.86 -17.92
N PRO A 583 -23.75 -19.97 -18.61
CA PRO A 583 -23.73 -21.28 -17.99
C PRO A 583 -22.81 -21.34 -16.77
N GLY A 584 -23.35 -21.80 -15.65
CA GLY A 584 -22.60 -22.02 -14.41
C GLY A 584 -22.48 -20.80 -13.51
N VAL A 585 -23.10 -19.67 -13.86
CA VAL A 585 -23.31 -18.54 -12.95
C VAL A 585 -24.64 -18.75 -12.22
N ALA A 586 -24.63 -18.65 -10.89
CA ALA A 586 -25.79 -18.81 -10.04
C ALA A 586 -26.74 -17.61 -10.13
N GLY A 587 -27.98 -17.82 -9.67
CA GLY A 587 -29.07 -16.85 -9.79
C GLY A 587 -29.86 -16.99 -11.09
N GLY A 588 -31.02 -16.34 -11.13
CA GLY A 588 -31.84 -16.21 -12.33
C GLY A 588 -31.53 -14.88 -13.02
N VAL A 589 -31.86 -14.75 -14.30
CA VAL A 589 -31.96 -13.43 -14.93
C VAL A 589 -33.36 -12.89 -14.65
N GLU A 590 -33.44 -11.88 -13.81
CA GLU A 590 -34.68 -11.19 -13.47
C GLU A 590 -34.58 -9.70 -13.81
N THR A 591 -35.72 -9.00 -13.73
CA THR A 591 -35.79 -7.60 -14.12
C THR A 591 -35.42 -6.77 -12.92
N ASP A 592 -34.56 -5.78 -13.10
CA ASP A 592 -34.09 -4.88 -12.05
C ASP A 592 -33.27 -5.57 -10.94
N ASP A 593 -32.58 -6.68 -11.21
CA ASP A 593 -31.65 -7.33 -10.25
C ASP A 593 -30.35 -6.53 -10.06
N HIS A 594 -30.00 -5.72 -11.07
CA HIS A 594 -28.81 -4.89 -11.13
C HIS A 594 -27.51 -5.64 -10.80
N PHE A 595 -27.31 -6.82 -11.39
CA PHE A 595 -26.05 -7.56 -11.28
C PHE A 595 -24.88 -6.68 -11.74
N GLY A 596 -23.90 -6.45 -10.87
CA GLY A 596 -22.79 -5.53 -11.16
C GLY A 596 -23.04 -4.09 -10.75
N ALA A 597 -24.08 -3.81 -9.96
CA ALA A 597 -24.28 -2.50 -9.32
C ALA A 597 -23.12 -2.12 -8.39
N GLU A 598 -22.42 -3.12 -7.86
CA GLU A 598 -21.18 -2.96 -7.12
C GLU A 598 -20.21 -4.06 -7.54
N VAL A 599 -18.93 -3.72 -7.72
CA VAL A 599 -17.86 -4.67 -8.03
C VAL A 599 -16.65 -4.37 -7.15
N VAL A 600 -16.04 -5.41 -6.60
CA VAL A 600 -14.75 -5.29 -5.91
C VAL A 600 -13.81 -6.41 -6.33
N VAL A 601 -12.55 -6.07 -6.58
CA VAL A 601 -11.49 -7.00 -6.93
C VAL A 601 -10.46 -7.10 -5.82
N ALA A 602 -9.89 -8.29 -5.65
CA ALA A 602 -8.86 -8.52 -4.65
C ALA A 602 -7.73 -9.39 -5.20
N ASN A 603 -6.51 -9.05 -4.81
CA ASN A 603 -5.33 -9.90 -4.99
C ASN A 603 -4.85 -10.37 -3.62
N THR A 604 -5.08 -11.65 -3.32
CA THR A 604 -4.73 -12.23 -2.01
C THR A 604 -3.25 -12.59 -1.89
N ALA A 605 -2.45 -12.35 -2.93
CA ALA A 605 -1.02 -12.63 -2.98
C ALA A 605 -0.31 -11.61 -3.90
N PRO A 606 -0.27 -10.32 -3.52
CA PRO A 606 0.15 -9.22 -4.39
C PRO A 606 1.61 -9.35 -4.91
N ARG A 607 2.47 -10.07 -4.18
CA ARG A 607 3.87 -10.31 -4.58
C ARG A 607 4.09 -11.61 -5.35
N GLU A 608 3.06 -12.44 -5.54
CA GLU A 608 3.13 -13.67 -6.32
C GLU A 608 2.62 -13.46 -7.76
N VAL A 609 2.89 -14.43 -8.64
CA VAL A 609 2.26 -14.44 -9.98
C VAL A 609 0.75 -14.62 -9.79
N GLY A 610 -0.05 -13.74 -10.40
CA GLY A 610 -1.51 -13.79 -10.26
C GLY A 610 -2.08 -15.10 -10.84
N THR A 611 -3.00 -15.71 -10.10
CA THR A 611 -3.65 -16.97 -10.49
C THR A 611 -5.17 -16.88 -10.37
N PRO A 612 -5.94 -17.80 -10.95
CA PRO A 612 -7.39 -17.91 -10.69
C PRO A 612 -7.77 -18.14 -9.22
N ALA A 613 -6.80 -18.45 -8.34
CA ALA A 613 -7.05 -18.64 -6.92
C ALA A 613 -6.80 -17.39 -6.08
N THR A 614 -5.96 -16.49 -6.57
CA THR A 614 -5.49 -15.30 -5.83
C THR A 614 -6.11 -14.01 -6.36
N MET A 615 -6.61 -14.02 -7.60
CA MET A 615 -7.29 -12.89 -8.23
C MET A 615 -8.81 -13.11 -8.18
N LEU A 616 -9.49 -12.42 -7.28
CA LEU A 616 -10.90 -12.63 -6.96
C LEU A 616 -11.73 -11.40 -7.35
N LEU A 617 -12.99 -11.64 -7.68
CA LEU A 617 -14.01 -10.63 -7.97
C LEU A 617 -15.25 -10.94 -7.14
N ALA A 618 -15.76 -9.96 -6.40
CA ALA A 618 -17.10 -10.01 -5.82
C ALA A 618 -18.02 -9.05 -6.57
N VAL A 619 -19.23 -9.50 -6.86
CA VAL A 619 -20.24 -8.76 -7.63
C VAL A 619 -21.51 -8.68 -6.80
N GLY A 620 -21.99 -7.46 -6.57
CA GLY A 620 -23.26 -7.18 -5.93
C GLY A 620 -24.45 -7.43 -6.84
N VAL A 621 -25.53 -7.98 -6.27
CA VAL A 621 -26.86 -8.11 -6.88
C VAL A 621 -27.87 -7.58 -5.86
N PRO A 622 -27.86 -6.27 -5.58
CA PRO A 622 -28.52 -5.71 -4.40
C PRO A 622 -30.04 -5.83 -4.43
N ASP A 623 -30.64 -5.96 -5.61
CA ASP A 623 -32.09 -6.04 -5.80
C ASP A 623 -32.59 -7.49 -5.97
N GLU A 624 -31.74 -8.50 -5.79
CA GLU A 624 -32.17 -9.89 -5.89
C GLU A 624 -33.24 -10.26 -4.84
N ASP A 625 -34.32 -10.88 -5.33
CA ASP A 625 -35.39 -11.46 -4.53
C ASP A 625 -35.01 -12.87 -4.02
N LEU A 626 -34.82 -13.03 -2.71
CA LEU A 626 -34.56 -14.34 -2.10
C LEU A 626 -35.78 -14.93 -1.40
N GLU A 627 -36.15 -16.14 -1.82
CA GLU A 627 -37.29 -16.90 -1.32
C GLU A 627 -38.64 -16.17 -1.47
N SER A 628 -39.02 -15.38 -0.47
CA SER A 628 -40.26 -14.59 -0.45
C SER A 628 -40.03 -13.18 0.10
N GLN A 629 -38.77 -12.81 0.26
CA GLN A 629 -38.33 -11.52 0.75
C GLN A 629 -37.85 -10.70 -0.45
N PRO A 630 -38.53 -9.60 -0.77
CA PRO A 630 -38.11 -8.75 -1.87
C PRO A 630 -36.80 -8.02 -1.53
N ASP A 631 -36.00 -7.71 -2.55
CA ASP A 631 -34.81 -6.86 -2.46
C ASP A 631 -33.87 -7.24 -1.29
N THR A 632 -33.70 -8.55 -1.06
CA THR A 632 -32.80 -9.01 0.00
C THR A 632 -31.35 -8.79 -0.39
N GLY A 633 -31.07 -8.93 -1.68
CA GLY A 633 -29.75 -8.83 -2.26
C GLY A 633 -28.88 -10.05 -2.05
N ALA A 634 -27.85 -10.17 -2.88
CA ALA A 634 -26.83 -11.20 -2.82
C ALA A 634 -25.47 -10.68 -3.30
N VAL A 635 -24.43 -11.46 -3.04
CA VAL A 635 -23.09 -11.24 -3.62
C VAL A 635 -22.61 -12.52 -4.28
N GLN A 636 -22.11 -12.42 -5.51
CA GLN A 636 -21.49 -13.54 -6.21
C GLN A 636 -19.99 -13.34 -6.29
N VAL A 637 -19.22 -14.37 -5.94
CA VAL A 637 -17.75 -14.33 -6.01
C VAL A 637 -17.26 -15.23 -7.14
N PHE A 638 -16.37 -14.69 -7.95
CA PHE A 638 -15.75 -15.32 -9.10
C PHE A 638 -14.24 -15.25 -9.00
N SER A 639 -13.57 -16.10 -9.78
CA SER A 639 -12.19 -15.82 -10.17
C SER A 639 -12.18 -14.74 -11.25
N LEU A 640 -11.23 -13.81 -11.20
CA LEU A 640 -10.99 -12.85 -12.30
C LEU A 640 -10.48 -13.51 -13.59
N TRP A 641 -10.16 -14.81 -13.51
CA TRP A 641 -9.66 -15.63 -14.60
C TRP A 641 -10.48 -16.90 -14.77
N GLY A 642 -10.71 -17.31 -16.01
CA GLY A 642 -11.43 -18.55 -16.32
C GLY A 642 -12.82 -18.27 -16.89
N ALA A 643 -13.65 -19.30 -16.96
CA ALA A 643 -15.03 -19.13 -17.37
C ALA A 643 -15.83 -18.44 -16.24
N PRO A 644 -16.87 -17.64 -16.55
CA PRO A 644 -17.70 -16.96 -15.53
C PRO A 644 -18.26 -17.85 -14.42
N GLY A 645 -18.50 -19.15 -14.68
CA GLY A 645 -18.95 -20.09 -13.64
C GLY A 645 -17.81 -20.73 -12.82
N ASP A 646 -16.54 -20.45 -13.15
CA ASP A 646 -15.40 -20.97 -12.39
C ASP A 646 -15.33 -20.27 -11.03
N ARG A 647 -15.44 -21.06 -9.97
CA ARG A 647 -15.45 -20.59 -8.57
C ARG A 647 -16.64 -19.70 -8.17
N ASP A 648 -17.75 -19.78 -8.90
CA ASP A 648 -19.00 -19.15 -8.49
C ASP A 648 -19.40 -19.54 -7.05
N ARG A 649 -19.42 -18.53 -6.16
CA ARG A 649 -19.91 -18.62 -4.78
C ARG A 649 -21.06 -17.64 -4.59
N TRP A 650 -22.23 -18.17 -4.23
CA TRP A 650 -23.41 -17.39 -3.89
C TRP A 650 -23.47 -17.03 -2.40
N ILE A 651 -23.21 -15.78 -2.07
CA ILE A 651 -23.24 -15.24 -0.71
C ILE A 651 -24.61 -14.60 -0.43
N GLN A 652 -25.19 -14.99 0.70
CA GLN A 652 -26.43 -14.44 1.26
C GLN A 652 -26.37 -14.54 2.79
N ALA A 653 -27.25 -13.85 3.50
CA ALA A 653 -27.39 -14.03 4.94
C ALA A 653 -27.54 -15.52 5.31
N GLY A 654 -26.74 -16.00 6.26
CA GLY A 654 -26.68 -17.41 6.66
C GLY A 654 -25.73 -18.32 5.86
N SER A 655 -25.07 -17.84 4.80
CA SER A 655 -24.07 -18.63 4.04
C SER A 655 -22.62 -18.27 4.44
N TYR A 656 -21.68 -19.20 4.26
CA TYR A 656 -20.23 -19.00 4.52
C TYR A 656 -19.85 -18.40 5.89
N GLY A 657 -20.69 -18.62 6.91
CA GLY A 657 -20.48 -18.09 8.26
C GLY A 657 -21.15 -16.75 8.53
N LEU A 658 -21.78 -16.11 7.52
CA LEU A 658 -22.60 -14.92 7.75
C LEU A 658 -23.76 -15.25 8.69
N PRO A 659 -24.06 -14.36 9.66
CA PRO A 659 -25.17 -14.55 10.57
C PRO A 659 -26.52 -14.33 9.89
N GLY A 660 -27.59 -14.74 10.58
CA GLY A 660 -28.96 -14.38 10.20
C GLY A 660 -29.57 -15.23 9.08
N THR A 661 -30.65 -14.69 8.50
CA THR A 661 -31.41 -15.23 7.38
C THR A 661 -31.84 -14.06 6.49
N PRO A 662 -32.04 -14.27 5.17
CA PRO A 662 -32.50 -13.23 4.25
C PRO A 662 -33.70 -12.43 4.79
N GLY A 663 -33.57 -11.10 4.87
CA GLY A 663 -34.63 -10.16 5.20
C GLY A 663 -34.99 -9.24 4.02
N ALA A 664 -36.24 -8.79 3.98
CA ALA A 664 -36.71 -7.87 2.94
C ALA A 664 -35.99 -6.51 3.01
N ASP A 665 -35.69 -5.92 1.85
CA ASP A 665 -35.02 -4.63 1.69
C ASP A 665 -33.61 -4.56 2.32
N GLU A 666 -32.98 -5.68 2.68
CA GLU A 666 -31.63 -5.72 3.26
C GLU A 666 -30.54 -5.33 2.25
N ARG A 667 -30.80 -5.55 0.95
CA ARG A 667 -29.96 -5.13 -0.18
C ARG A 667 -28.48 -5.50 -0.06
N LEU A 668 -28.20 -6.71 0.41
CA LEU A 668 -26.84 -7.23 0.49
C LEU A 668 -26.16 -7.15 -0.89
N GLY A 669 -24.93 -6.62 -0.92
CA GLY A 669 -24.19 -6.40 -2.16
C GLY A 669 -24.28 -4.97 -2.69
N ASN A 670 -24.95 -4.04 -1.99
CA ASN A 670 -24.96 -2.64 -2.36
C ASN A 670 -23.71 -1.85 -1.90
N VAL A 671 -22.95 -2.39 -0.94
CA VAL A 671 -21.71 -1.79 -0.44
C VAL A 671 -20.71 -2.92 -0.22
N LEU A 672 -19.63 -2.89 -1.01
CA LEU A 672 -18.55 -3.86 -0.94
C LEU A 672 -17.21 -3.15 -0.84
N THR A 673 -16.28 -3.74 -0.09
CA THR A 673 -14.85 -3.41 -0.20
C THR A 673 -14.05 -4.64 0.14
N ALA A 674 -12.76 -4.66 -0.21
CA ALA A 674 -11.90 -5.79 0.03
C ALA A 674 -10.49 -5.38 0.39
N THR A 675 -9.89 -6.18 1.26
CA THR A 675 -8.46 -6.24 1.47
C THR A 675 -7.91 -7.53 0.86
N GLY A 676 -6.59 -7.72 0.90
CA GLY A 676 -5.99 -8.98 0.45
C GLY A 676 -6.44 -10.21 1.24
N ASP A 677 -7.02 -10.05 2.42
CA ASP A 677 -7.42 -11.13 3.33
C ASP A 677 -8.93 -11.26 3.58
N HIS A 678 -9.72 -10.18 3.42
CA HIS A 678 -11.16 -10.16 3.67
C HIS A 678 -11.97 -9.49 2.55
N LEU A 679 -13.18 -10.00 2.35
CA LEU A 679 -14.28 -9.31 1.70
C LEU A 679 -15.17 -8.68 2.78
N TYR A 680 -15.40 -7.38 2.69
CA TYR A 680 -16.30 -6.65 3.59
C TYR A 680 -17.65 -6.44 2.92
N LEU A 681 -18.70 -6.77 3.65
CA LEU A 681 -20.09 -6.74 3.20
C LEU A 681 -20.85 -5.71 4.05
N GLY A 682 -21.12 -4.55 3.48
CA GLY A 682 -21.98 -3.54 4.09
C GLY A 682 -23.44 -3.93 3.95
N MET A 683 -24.19 -3.79 5.03
CA MET A 683 -25.64 -3.98 5.06
C MET A 683 -26.27 -2.78 5.78
N PRO A 684 -26.36 -1.60 5.15
CA PRO A 684 -26.89 -0.41 5.82
C PRO A 684 -28.39 -0.54 6.14
N ASN A 685 -29.14 -1.36 5.40
CA ASN A 685 -30.59 -1.49 5.54
C ASN A 685 -31.03 -2.60 6.53
N GLY A 686 -30.11 -3.42 7.02
CA GLY A 686 -30.41 -4.57 7.88
C GLY A 686 -29.12 -5.35 8.20
N PRO A 687 -29.17 -6.48 8.90
CA PRO A 687 -30.33 -7.12 9.53
C PRO A 687 -30.77 -6.41 10.83
N SER A 688 -30.02 -5.40 11.28
CA SER A 688 -30.37 -4.58 12.44
C SER A 688 -31.08 -3.30 12.02
N ALA A 689 -31.81 -2.66 12.94
CA ALA A 689 -32.45 -1.37 12.67
C ALA A 689 -31.47 -0.21 12.40
N TYR A 690 -30.17 -0.45 12.55
CA TYR A 690 -29.10 0.51 12.30
C TYR A 690 -28.19 0.11 11.14
N GLY A 691 -28.30 -1.11 10.61
CA GLY A 691 -27.34 -1.73 9.68
C GLY A 691 -26.30 -2.64 10.36
N ALA A 692 -25.41 -3.23 9.56
CA ALA A 692 -24.27 -4.05 9.98
C ALA A 692 -23.17 -4.09 8.92
N VAL A 693 -21.97 -4.54 9.31
CA VAL A 693 -20.89 -4.90 8.39
C VAL A 693 -20.33 -6.28 8.75
N HIS A 694 -20.04 -7.09 7.75
CA HIS A 694 -19.42 -8.41 7.93
C HIS A 694 -18.08 -8.49 7.19
N ALA A 695 -17.00 -8.80 7.90
CA ALA A 695 -15.69 -9.11 7.33
C ALA A 695 -15.56 -10.63 7.15
N LEU A 696 -15.66 -11.07 5.90
CA LEU A 696 -15.63 -12.47 5.49
C LEU A 696 -14.23 -12.83 4.95
N PRO A 697 -13.49 -13.76 5.59
CA PRO A 697 -12.17 -14.15 5.11
C PRO A 697 -12.22 -14.75 3.70
N TRP A 698 -11.35 -14.29 2.79
CA TRP A 698 -11.27 -14.83 1.44
C TRP A 698 -11.01 -16.34 1.42
N ALA A 699 -10.29 -16.86 2.42
CA ALA A 699 -10.03 -18.30 2.56
C ALA A 699 -11.32 -19.14 2.66
N ASN A 700 -12.40 -18.61 3.24
CA ASN A 700 -13.69 -19.31 3.30
C ASN A 700 -14.28 -19.51 1.90
N LEU A 701 -14.06 -18.55 0.99
CA LEU A 701 -14.59 -18.56 -0.37
C LEU A 701 -13.68 -19.28 -1.36
N ALA A 702 -12.37 -19.00 -1.27
CA ALA A 702 -11.35 -19.44 -2.22
C ALA A 702 -10.93 -20.90 -2.01
N VAL A 703 -10.79 -21.34 -0.74
CA VAL A 703 -10.33 -22.71 -0.40
C VAL A 703 -11.31 -23.48 0.47
N GLY A 704 -12.45 -22.90 0.81
CA GLY A 704 -13.47 -23.57 1.63
C GLY A 704 -13.04 -23.74 3.08
N ALA A 705 -12.26 -22.80 3.62
CA ALA A 705 -11.96 -22.75 5.04
C ALA A 705 -13.24 -22.48 5.87
N ASP A 706 -13.14 -22.71 7.17
CA ASP A 706 -14.20 -22.43 8.15
C ASP A 706 -13.65 -21.46 9.20
N LEU A 707 -13.17 -20.31 8.73
CA LEU A 707 -12.66 -19.23 9.56
C LEU A 707 -13.82 -18.35 10.05
N PRO A 708 -13.73 -17.79 11.27
CA PRO A 708 -14.78 -16.94 11.81
C PRO A 708 -14.97 -15.66 10.97
N VAL A 709 -16.24 -15.29 10.74
CA VAL A 709 -16.64 -14.01 10.17
C VAL A 709 -16.75 -12.99 11.29
N THR A 710 -16.06 -11.85 11.15
CA THR A 710 -16.19 -10.74 12.11
C THR A 710 -17.40 -9.91 11.73
N SER A 711 -18.26 -9.60 12.71
CA SER A 711 -19.48 -8.80 12.50
C SER A 711 -19.44 -7.54 13.35
N TYR A 712 -19.55 -6.39 12.69
CA TYR A 712 -19.68 -5.09 13.31
C TYR A 712 -21.15 -4.68 13.26
N GLN A 713 -21.77 -4.50 14.42
CA GLN A 713 -23.18 -4.13 14.52
C GLN A 713 -23.40 -3.15 15.67
N PRO A 714 -24.00 -1.97 15.42
CA PRO A 714 -24.38 -1.02 16.47
C PRO A 714 -25.19 -1.68 17.60
N GLY A 715 -24.79 -1.42 18.85
CA GLY A 715 -25.34 -2.06 20.05
C GLY A 715 -24.66 -3.37 20.47
N THR A 716 -23.61 -3.80 19.77
CA THR A 716 -22.77 -4.96 20.11
C THR A 716 -21.28 -4.57 20.12
N GLY A 717 -20.41 -5.37 20.75
CA GLY A 717 -18.95 -5.17 20.68
C GLY A 717 -18.42 -3.84 21.24
N GLY A 718 -19.22 -3.06 21.96
CA GLY A 718 -18.87 -1.72 22.42
C GLY A 718 -19.37 -0.60 21.50
N LEU A 719 -19.90 -0.92 20.32
CA LEU A 719 -20.50 0.06 19.42
C LEU A 719 -21.81 0.61 20.00
N PRO A 720 -22.03 1.94 19.96
CA PRO A 720 -23.30 2.54 20.40
C PRO A 720 -24.51 1.94 19.66
N ALA A 721 -25.62 1.76 20.37
CA ALA A 721 -26.88 1.30 19.77
C ALA A 721 -27.63 2.48 19.13
N ALA A 722 -27.01 3.11 18.13
CA ALA A 722 -27.50 4.28 17.42
C ALA A 722 -27.04 4.25 15.96
N GLY A 723 -27.73 4.99 15.11
CA GLY A 723 -27.43 5.07 13.69
C GLY A 723 -28.67 4.98 12.82
N VAL A 724 -28.48 5.05 11.51
CA VAL A 724 -29.56 4.88 10.52
C VAL A 724 -29.12 3.94 9.39
N SER A 725 -27.88 4.09 8.91
CA SER A 725 -27.36 3.37 7.74
C SER A 725 -25.90 2.95 7.96
N PHE A 726 -25.60 2.36 9.11
CA PHE A 726 -24.25 1.88 9.42
C PHE A 726 -23.79 0.82 8.43
N GLY A 727 -22.64 1.05 7.79
CA GLY A 727 -22.14 0.20 6.72
C GLY A 727 -22.41 0.72 5.31
N SER A 728 -22.76 2.01 5.16
CA SER A 728 -22.91 2.64 3.83
C SER A 728 -21.59 2.91 3.10
N ALA A 729 -20.47 2.98 3.83
CA ALA A 729 -19.11 3.02 3.28
C ALA A 729 -18.15 2.40 4.30
N ILE A 730 -17.08 1.77 3.81
CA ILE A 730 -16.11 1.02 4.63
C ILE A 730 -14.70 1.33 4.11
N GLY A 731 -13.73 1.54 5.00
CA GLY A 731 -12.33 1.86 4.67
C GLY A 731 -11.32 1.22 5.61
#